data_AF-A0A7S2KRG0-F1
#
_entry.id   AF-A0A7S2KRG0-F1
#
_cell.length_a   1.000
_cell.length_b   1.000
_cell.length_c   1.000
_cell.angle_alpha   90.00
_cell.angle_beta   90.00
_cell.angle_gamma   90.00
#
_symmetry.space_group_name_H-M   'P 1'
#
loop_
_entity.id
_entity.type
_entity.pdbx_description
1 polymer ?
#
loop_
_entity_poly.entity_id
_entity_poly.type
_entity_poly.pdbx_seq_one_letter_code
_entity_poly.pdbx_strand_id
1 'polypeptide(L)'
;MDPPASSRPYSSSTTSSQRRRPHRQRGERTSRQIEWALISTIIFSVITFLKFQSTATVRKSVPGVITTQDQDRPRPRPRHDVYDGSSGSGTHSHFIVWMYPFPPPNIEIKDDWEVPSGDQILICPYKTACYGKGSTINLAALTKDTLYNSYILDHPYQKFRHMKEFCHHIQVIAMISLLLKNDGVCVQTLGGDNWFCSAESFSDYNPYDNGGQSWSASTESSGESDLSISKFPYQLLSHKGSSQVLSLAPDMTREEFATYGPWNVSTDVRLGGRYNSGEDIQSLAGVGWYPFLSSVRIKDDPLNNYSGYYIANSLQQSPPMKMPYSEEAKERRSLMEKLDIVSMFFGGADMIQRNGKFLREYTNEVYPFGCRSTLTCATLKAHKIRSYFSSCLTLTSTYQGSVLYHDGSSPSLNGLPLLNPALVNFTSAIKKAKEEKDLVLLVDVVDRSALPPLPSNARWLSADIPEGYPRSCQPQSERIDYCYRLLSQYANHAKVVITSRIHVGLPAAAMGTPVIFVSKGGWLPGGKEKTGRVAGLLDIFHRIDKTKNLTLGFDLSGPIPPNPGNHEADRRRAAFWHRLKRVSYYEDAARIFGQIPFQRLGAGMVQDDFHNNFHVVMNQTDLSDWRSRRTIEAVLFFHPNAKILIHVEGYVSGGSQGLFTIFAESGYDVRLVPISSQRASVKQIKMLLQKFGGVFLSKGTFIRGALPVALDEGYSLDEHGDVALMIGKKAAVKATNKTWVASYLSSTQTQQCMSDPTWEMESTEDIAITVDRASLLEHDIIMDTRCYDLIEKNCIYNDDLHWKYGKETGVLLKLSDGSTARYCEGQIWSPNVSCKERVEYMKSRHSMSDQDAMISTLQQGCLCAEIDDKESY
;
A
#
# COMPACT_ATOMS: atom_id res chain seq x y z
N MET A 1 2.08 -31.16 -54.51
CA MET A 1 0.84 -30.45 -54.17
C MET A 1 1.18 -28.96 -54.16
N ASP A 2 1.07 -28.22 -55.26
CA ASP A 2 0.80 -28.52 -56.68
C ASP A 2 0.00 -29.80 -57.00
N PRO A 3 -1.33 -29.72 -57.15
CA PRO A 3 -2.11 -30.79 -57.75
C PRO A 3 -1.96 -30.78 -59.29
N PRO A 4 -2.06 -31.92 -59.99
CA PRO A 4 -1.90 -33.31 -59.54
C PRO A 4 -0.98 -34.14 -60.49
N ALA A 5 -1.03 -35.47 -60.37
CA ALA A 5 -0.71 -36.48 -61.40
C ALA A 5 0.77 -36.73 -61.82
N SER A 6 1.31 -37.83 -61.26
CA SER A 6 2.01 -38.94 -61.96
C SER A 6 3.37 -38.79 -62.69
N SER A 7 4.25 -39.75 -62.33
CA SER A 7 5.37 -40.35 -63.10
C SER A 7 6.77 -39.71 -63.06
N ARG A 8 7.77 -40.61 -63.10
CA ARG A 8 9.25 -40.48 -63.12
C ARG A 8 9.73 -41.04 -64.49
N PRO A 9 11.01 -40.92 -64.98
CA PRO A 9 12.26 -40.96 -64.18
C PRO A 9 13.58 -40.31 -64.75
N TYR A 10 14.66 -40.47 -63.96
CA TYR A 10 16.10 -40.64 -64.32
C TYR A 10 17.06 -39.45 -64.64
N SER A 11 18.32 -39.63 -64.17
CA SER A 11 19.63 -39.03 -64.59
C SER A 11 19.80 -37.49 -64.61
N SER A 12 20.72 -36.85 -63.85
CA SER A 12 22.22 -36.91 -63.85
C SER A 12 22.85 -36.40 -65.16
N SER A 13 23.90 -35.54 -65.22
CA SER A 13 25.05 -35.33 -64.31
C SER A 13 25.98 -34.16 -64.74
N THR A 14 26.95 -33.73 -63.89
CA THR A 14 28.32 -33.19 -64.25
C THR A 14 28.41 -31.88 -65.11
N THR A 15 29.52 -31.19 -65.46
CA THR A 15 30.94 -30.93 -65.02
C THR A 15 31.50 -29.72 -65.84
N SER A 16 32.61 -29.00 -65.54
CA SER A 16 33.35 -28.62 -64.30
C SER A 16 34.59 -27.72 -64.65
N SER A 17 35.19 -27.04 -63.65
CA SER A 17 36.53 -26.38 -63.70
C SER A 17 36.65 -25.04 -64.50
N GLN A 18 37.73 -24.24 -64.51
CA GLN A 18 39.15 -24.49 -64.17
C GLN A 18 39.97 -23.22 -63.73
N ARG A 19 41.01 -23.43 -62.89
CA ARG A 19 42.33 -22.73 -62.72
C ARG A 19 42.56 -21.35 -63.41
N ARG A 20 43.22 -20.34 -62.79
CA ARG A 20 44.65 -20.33 -62.35
C ARG A 20 45.02 -19.06 -61.51
N ARG A 21 46.19 -19.03 -60.85
CA ARG A 21 46.84 -17.83 -60.23
C ARG A 21 48.01 -17.30 -61.11
N PRO A 22 48.55 -16.09 -60.89
CA PRO A 22 49.68 -15.93 -59.94
C PRO A 22 49.61 -14.65 -59.06
N HIS A 23 50.61 -14.22 -58.26
CA HIS A 23 51.36 -14.83 -57.13
C HIS A 23 52.58 -13.91 -56.78
N ARG A 24 52.56 -13.21 -55.63
CA ARG A 24 53.74 -12.70 -54.88
C ARG A 24 53.31 -12.55 -53.40
N GLN A 25 53.91 -13.28 -52.45
CA GLN A 25 55.08 -12.91 -51.61
C GLN A 25 54.79 -11.74 -50.65
N ARG A 26 55.05 -11.78 -49.33
CA ARG A 26 55.48 -12.82 -48.36
C ARG A 26 54.84 -12.45 -46.99
N GLY A 27 54.52 -13.39 -46.08
CA GLY A 27 55.30 -13.69 -44.86
C GLY A 27 55.03 -12.69 -43.70
N GLU A 28 54.75 -13.06 -42.45
CA GLU A 28 54.89 -14.35 -41.73
C GLU A 28 53.75 -14.61 -40.69
N ARG A 29 53.96 -15.56 -39.76
CA ARG A 29 52.99 -16.03 -38.75
C ARG A 29 53.19 -15.30 -37.40
N THR A 30 52.10 -15.00 -36.68
CA THR A 30 51.80 -15.43 -35.28
C THR A 30 50.65 -14.61 -34.67
N SER A 31 49.46 -15.20 -34.45
CA SER A 31 48.51 -14.75 -33.41
C SER A 31 47.34 -15.74 -33.19
N ARG A 32 47.63 -16.97 -32.73
CA ARG A 32 46.59 -17.96 -32.32
C ARG A 32 47.00 -18.86 -31.13
N GLN A 33 48.00 -18.45 -30.34
CA GLN A 33 48.42 -19.16 -29.12
C GLN A 33 48.23 -18.33 -27.83
N ILE A 34 47.73 -17.08 -27.92
CA ILE A 34 47.61 -16.18 -26.76
C ILE A 34 46.24 -16.28 -26.09
N GLU A 35 45.15 -16.41 -26.87
CA GLU A 35 43.77 -16.41 -26.34
C GLU A 35 43.46 -17.59 -25.41
N TRP A 36 44.01 -18.78 -25.69
CA TRP A 36 43.79 -19.97 -24.86
C TRP A 36 44.62 -19.97 -23.56
N ALA A 37 45.71 -19.20 -23.48
CA ALA A 37 46.55 -19.13 -22.28
C ALA A 37 45.88 -18.33 -21.15
N LEU A 38 45.27 -17.17 -21.47
CA LEU A 38 44.60 -16.34 -20.45
C LEU A 38 43.42 -17.07 -19.78
N ILE A 39 42.59 -17.76 -20.56
CA ILE A 39 41.38 -18.42 -20.05
C ILE A 39 41.74 -19.51 -19.02
N SER A 40 42.77 -20.32 -19.29
CA SER A 40 43.23 -21.36 -18.36
C SER A 40 43.79 -20.77 -17.05
N THR A 41 44.55 -19.67 -17.11
CA THR A 41 45.16 -19.05 -15.91
C THR A 41 44.12 -18.44 -14.97
N ILE A 42 43.06 -17.83 -15.52
CA ILE A 42 41.96 -17.25 -14.72
C ILE A 42 41.19 -18.36 -13.98
N ILE A 43 40.83 -19.45 -14.67
CA ILE A 43 40.09 -20.57 -14.09
C ILE A 43 40.88 -21.24 -12.95
N PHE A 44 42.19 -21.44 -13.13
CA PHE A 44 43.02 -22.06 -12.08
C PHE A 44 43.10 -21.19 -10.82
N SER A 45 43.21 -19.87 -10.98
CA SER A 45 43.29 -18.92 -9.87
C SER A 45 42.02 -18.91 -8.99
N VAL A 46 40.84 -18.94 -9.61
CA VAL A 46 39.55 -18.99 -8.89
C VAL A 46 39.38 -20.31 -8.13
N ILE A 47 39.78 -21.44 -8.73
CA ILE A 47 39.68 -22.77 -8.10
C ILE A 47 40.65 -22.92 -6.91
N THR A 48 41.83 -22.28 -6.95
CA THR A 48 42.76 -22.27 -5.82
C THR A 48 42.26 -21.42 -4.66
N PHE A 49 41.66 -20.26 -4.93
CA PHE A 49 41.12 -19.38 -3.87
C PHE A 49 39.96 -20.04 -3.10
N LEU A 50 39.06 -20.74 -3.81
CA LEU A 50 37.90 -21.43 -3.21
C LEU A 50 38.26 -22.70 -2.41
N LYS A 51 39.50 -23.18 -2.47
CA LYS A 51 39.96 -24.35 -1.69
C LYS A 51 40.67 -24.01 -0.37
N PHE A 52 40.93 -22.74 -0.07
CA PHE A 52 41.75 -22.34 1.08
C PHE A 52 40.95 -21.88 2.32
N GLN A 53 39.61 -21.97 2.32
CA GLN A 53 38.75 -21.55 3.44
C GLN A 53 38.06 -22.68 4.22
N SER A 54 38.32 -23.96 3.93
CA SER A 54 37.58 -25.09 4.53
C SER A 54 38.42 -26.06 5.39
N THR A 55 39.43 -25.57 6.14
CA THR A 55 40.10 -26.35 7.20
C THR A 55 40.69 -25.46 8.31
N ALA A 56 39.94 -25.20 9.41
CA ALA A 56 40.48 -24.70 10.69
C ALA A 56 39.46 -24.80 11.86
N THR A 57 39.45 -25.92 12.59
CA THR A 57 38.67 -26.08 13.84
C THR A 57 39.58 -25.98 15.08
N VAL A 58 39.50 -24.89 15.85
CA VAL A 58 40.07 -24.78 17.21
C VAL A 58 39.25 -23.80 18.08
N ARG A 59 39.08 -24.13 19.38
CA ARG A 59 38.50 -23.26 20.43
C ARG A 59 39.50 -22.20 20.94
N LYS A 60 39.01 -21.01 21.33
CA LYS A 60 39.47 -20.13 22.47
C LYS A 60 38.62 -18.84 22.43
N SER A 61 37.86 -18.46 23.46
CA SER A 61 38.25 -17.76 24.70
C SER A 61 38.96 -16.42 24.47
N VAL A 62 38.33 -15.31 24.88
CA VAL A 62 38.81 -13.94 24.68
C VAL A 62 39.21 -13.27 26.00
N PRO A 63 40.47 -12.85 26.14
CA PRO A 63 40.87 -11.61 26.81
C PRO A 63 41.15 -10.52 25.76
N GLY A 64 40.89 -9.24 26.09
CA GLY A 64 40.86 -8.14 25.10
C GLY A 64 42.07 -7.19 25.12
N VAL A 65 41.80 -5.92 24.78
CA VAL A 65 42.66 -4.70 24.85
C VAL A 65 43.36 -4.25 23.54
N ILE A 66 42.72 -3.26 22.88
CA ILE A 66 43.29 -2.12 22.11
C ILE A 66 44.15 -2.38 20.85
N THR A 67 43.64 -1.96 19.67
CA THR A 67 44.20 -0.82 18.86
C THR A 67 43.26 -0.34 17.73
N THR A 68 43.20 1.00 17.58
CA THR A 68 42.95 1.81 16.36
C THR A 68 41.96 1.39 15.25
N GLN A 69 40.95 2.24 15.07
CA GLN A 69 40.41 2.79 13.79
C GLN A 69 40.50 1.97 12.49
N ASP A 70 39.34 1.54 11.98
CA ASP A 70 38.82 2.09 10.71
C ASP A 70 37.29 2.27 10.82
N GLN A 71 36.65 3.03 9.91
CA GLN A 71 35.23 3.43 10.04
C GLN A 71 34.28 2.81 9.01
N ASP A 72 33.59 1.75 9.43
CA ASP A 72 32.30 1.34 8.83
C ASP A 72 31.16 1.54 9.85
N ARG A 73 30.31 2.56 9.62
CA ARG A 73 29.23 3.01 10.53
C ARG A 73 28.18 3.85 9.76
N PRO A 74 26.92 3.94 10.24
CA PRO A 74 25.98 2.82 10.35
C PRO A 74 24.64 3.15 9.65
N ARG A 75 23.71 2.19 9.57
CA ARG A 75 22.31 2.51 9.29
C ARG A 75 21.68 3.13 10.55
N PRO A 76 21.00 4.28 10.47
CA PRO A 76 20.35 4.88 11.64
C PRO A 76 19.13 4.03 12.02
N ARG A 77 19.13 3.50 13.24
CA ARG A 77 17.92 2.97 13.86
C ARG A 77 16.98 4.14 14.19
N PRO A 78 15.66 4.02 14.01
CA PRO A 78 14.72 4.91 14.68
C PRO A 78 14.96 4.86 16.19
N ARG A 79 14.86 5.99 16.88
CA ARG A 79 14.64 5.95 18.33
C ARG A 79 13.19 5.54 18.56
N HIS A 80 12.93 4.24 18.72
CA HIS A 80 11.89 3.60 19.54
C HIS A 80 11.78 2.08 19.23
N ASP A 81 12.91 1.37 19.17
CA ASP A 81 12.96 -0.10 19.20
C ASP A 81 13.72 -0.54 20.47
N VAL A 82 13.01 -1.08 21.46
CA VAL A 82 13.63 -1.64 22.68
C VAL A 82 13.78 -3.15 22.52
N TYR A 83 14.82 -3.57 21.80
CA TYR A 83 15.71 -4.68 22.22
C TYR A 83 16.93 -4.77 21.29
N ASP A 84 18.14 -4.70 21.85
CA ASP A 84 19.38 -5.12 21.18
C ASP A 84 20.20 -5.94 22.21
N GLY A 85 20.34 -7.23 21.96
CA GLY A 85 20.71 -8.21 22.99
C GLY A 85 22.20 -8.23 23.30
N SER A 86 22.70 -7.32 24.15
CA SER A 86 24.09 -7.36 24.64
C SER A 86 24.36 -6.67 25.99
N SER A 87 23.89 -7.26 27.09
CA SER A 87 24.51 -7.09 28.42
C SER A 87 24.14 -8.29 29.31
N GLY A 88 24.95 -8.58 30.33
CA GLY A 88 24.64 -9.68 31.25
C GLY A 88 25.33 -9.54 32.60
N SER A 89 24.53 -9.56 33.67
CA SER A 89 24.94 -9.98 35.02
C SER A 89 23.74 -10.02 35.99
N GLY A 90 23.19 -11.21 36.26
CA GLY A 90 22.44 -11.54 37.49
C GLY A 90 21.05 -10.91 37.73
N THR A 91 20.72 -9.75 37.16
CA THR A 91 19.40 -9.11 37.36
C THR A 91 18.34 -9.71 36.44
N HIS A 92 17.19 -10.09 37.01
CA HIS A 92 16.05 -10.56 36.24
C HIS A 92 15.33 -9.38 35.57
N SER A 93 15.06 -9.48 34.27
CA SER A 93 14.33 -8.43 33.54
C SER A 93 12.83 -8.63 33.73
N HIS A 94 12.17 -7.67 34.38
CA HIS A 94 10.77 -7.77 34.79
C HIS A 94 9.86 -7.01 33.83
N PHE A 95 9.03 -7.70 33.06
CA PHE A 95 8.11 -7.09 32.09
C PHE A 95 6.66 -7.12 32.57
N ILE A 96 6.01 -5.95 32.61
CA ILE A 96 4.58 -5.81 32.83
C ILE A 96 3.91 -5.62 31.46
N VAL A 97 3.00 -6.51 31.10
CA VAL A 97 2.48 -6.65 29.73
C VAL A 97 0.98 -6.35 29.70
N TRP A 98 0.55 -5.48 28.78
CA TRP A 98 -0.86 -5.18 28.53
C TRP A 98 -1.13 -4.98 27.04
N MET A 99 -1.75 -5.99 26.42
CA MET A 99 -1.97 -6.07 24.96
C MET A 99 -3.41 -5.79 24.52
N TYR A 100 -4.22 -5.20 25.41
CA TYR A 100 -5.60 -4.81 25.10
C TYR A 100 -5.68 -3.34 24.69
N PRO A 101 -6.63 -2.93 23.83
CA PRO A 101 -6.78 -1.54 23.38
C PRO A 101 -7.41 -0.59 24.43
N PHE A 102 -7.87 -1.13 25.56
CA PHE A 102 -8.56 -0.40 26.63
C PHE A 102 -7.83 -0.57 27.98
N PRO A 103 -7.98 0.37 28.94
CA PRO A 103 -7.37 0.24 30.27
C PRO A 103 -7.87 -0.99 31.05
N PRO A 104 -7.07 -1.57 31.98
CA PRO A 104 -7.46 -2.72 32.78
C PRO A 104 -8.75 -2.50 33.61
N PRO A 105 -9.53 -3.56 33.88
CA PRO A 105 -10.66 -3.47 34.79
C PRO A 105 -10.17 -3.05 36.19
N ASN A 106 -10.97 -2.24 36.89
CA ASN A 106 -10.71 -1.72 38.24
C ASN A 106 -9.45 -0.85 38.42
N ILE A 107 -8.72 -0.50 37.35
CA ILE A 107 -7.58 0.43 37.41
C ILE A 107 -7.91 1.71 36.64
N GLU A 108 -8.27 2.77 37.36
CA GLU A 108 -8.32 4.12 36.82
C GLU A 108 -6.88 4.63 36.58
N ILE A 109 -6.32 4.34 35.41
CA ILE A 109 -5.02 4.91 34.97
C ILE A 109 -5.21 6.41 34.72
N LYS A 110 -4.99 7.21 35.76
CA LYS A 110 -5.03 8.68 35.72
C LYS A 110 -3.71 9.25 35.21
N ASP A 111 -3.70 10.56 34.93
CA ASP A 111 -2.48 11.28 34.56
C ASP A 111 -1.40 11.18 35.66
N ASP A 112 -1.81 11.07 36.93
CA ASP A 112 -0.92 10.86 38.09
C ASP A 112 -0.45 9.39 38.29
N TRP A 113 -0.89 8.43 37.46
CA TRP A 113 -0.44 7.04 37.60
C TRP A 113 1.06 6.90 37.29
N GLU A 114 1.86 6.57 38.31
CA GLU A 114 3.29 6.34 38.16
C GLU A 114 3.57 5.07 37.35
N VAL A 115 4.52 5.18 36.40
CA VAL A 115 5.04 4.02 35.68
C VAL A 115 5.88 3.18 36.66
N PRO A 116 5.76 1.83 36.67
CA PRO A 116 6.53 0.97 37.56
C PRO A 116 8.04 1.29 37.57
N SER A 117 8.60 1.46 38.75
CA SER A 117 9.97 1.97 38.96
C SER A 117 10.99 0.86 39.26
N GLY A 118 12.27 1.15 39.02
CA GLY A 118 13.36 0.16 39.12
C GLY A 118 13.55 -0.65 37.84
N ASP A 119 13.84 -1.95 37.97
CA ASP A 119 14.16 -2.86 36.86
C ASP A 119 12.92 -3.35 36.06
N GLN A 120 11.81 -2.62 36.12
CA GLN A 120 10.52 -3.02 35.54
C GLN A 120 10.22 -2.28 34.23
N ILE A 121 9.75 -3.01 33.21
CA ILE A 121 9.47 -2.49 31.87
C ILE A 121 8.00 -2.70 31.53
N LEU A 122 7.26 -1.60 31.35
CA LEU A 122 5.87 -1.63 30.89
C LEU A 122 5.81 -1.76 29.37
N ILE A 123 5.30 -2.89 28.88
CA ILE A 123 4.87 -3.10 27.49
C ILE A 123 3.36 -2.86 27.43
N CYS A 124 2.96 -1.73 26.85
CA CYS A 124 1.56 -1.40 26.62
C CYS A 124 1.47 -0.57 25.33
N PRO A 125 1.28 -1.22 24.16
CA PRO A 125 1.47 -0.57 22.87
C PRO A 125 0.27 0.25 22.38
N TYR A 126 -0.91 0.09 22.99
CA TYR A 126 -2.09 0.90 22.69
C TYR A 126 -2.09 2.17 23.55
N LYS A 127 -1.99 3.33 22.90
CA LYS A 127 -1.93 4.65 23.55
C LYS A 127 -3.17 4.94 24.38
N THR A 128 -4.32 4.44 23.96
CA THR A 128 -5.63 4.50 24.63
C THR A 128 -5.73 3.64 25.89
N ALA A 129 -4.92 2.59 26.01
CA ALA A 129 -4.98 1.67 27.14
C ALA A 129 -4.15 2.14 28.33
N CYS A 130 -2.97 2.73 28.09
CA CYS A 130 -2.05 3.20 29.13
C CYS A 130 -1.64 4.67 28.98
N TYR A 131 -2.48 5.50 28.33
CA TYR A 131 -2.28 6.95 28.18
C TYR A 131 -0.89 7.34 27.63
N GLY A 132 -0.37 6.53 26.70
CA GLY A 132 0.97 6.69 26.11
C GLY A 132 2.17 6.43 27.05
N LYS A 133 1.95 5.98 28.29
CA LYS A 133 3.00 5.74 29.30
C LYS A 133 3.78 4.44 29.13
N GLY A 134 3.28 3.50 28.31
CA GLY A 134 3.91 2.22 28.03
C GLY A 134 4.82 2.23 26.80
N SER A 135 5.76 1.29 26.77
CA SER A 135 6.57 1.03 25.58
C SER A 135 5.75 0.32 24.49
N THR A 136 5.95 0.72 23.24
CA THR A 136 5.43 0.05 22.05
C THR A 136 6.23 -1.21 21.74
N ILE A 137 5.56 -2.24 21.21
CA ILE A 137 6.19 -3.50 20.78
C ILE A 137 5.78 -3.86 19.36
N ASN A 138 6.70 -4.46 18.60
CA ASN A 138 6.41 -5.13 17.33
C ASN A 138 6.38 -6.64 17.59
N LEU A 139 5.20 -7.24 17.55
CA LEU A 139 5.02 -8.66 17.83
C LEU A 139 5.65 -9.54 16.75
N ALA A 140 5.66 -9.15 15.48
CA ALA A 140 6.29 -9.94 14.43
C ALA A 140 7.81 -10.06 14.66
N ALA A 141 8.44 -9.02 15.24
CA ALA A 141 9.82 -9.06 15.72
C ALA A 141 9.96 -9.85 17.04
N LEU A 142 8.99 -9.78 17.96
CA LEU A 142 8.97 -10.55 19.20
C LEU A 142 8.85 -12.05 18.95
N THR A 143 7.85 -12.49 18.18
CA THR A 143 7.56 -13.89 17.85
C THR A 143 8.44 -14.46 16.75
N LYS A 144 9.37 -13.66 16.20
CA LYS A 144 10.32 -14.15 15.18
C LYS A 144 11.02 -15.42 15.69
N ASP A 145 11.07 -16.42 14.82
CA ASP A 145 11.67 -17.74 15.05
C ASP A 145 10.96 -18.61 16.11
N THR A 146 9.82 -18.17 16.68
CA THR A 146 8.91 -19.00 17.53
C THR A 146 7.72 -19.55 16.72
N LEU A 147 6.98 -20.51 17.30
CA LEU A 147 5.80 -21.11 16.65
C LEU A 147 4.64 -20.11 16.45
N TYR A 148 4.64 -19.00 17.17
CA TYR A 148 3.60 -17.97 17.09
C TYR A 148 3.79 -16.99 15.92
N ASN A 149 4.93 -17.02 15.22
CA ASN A 149 5.26 -16.04 14.18
C ASN A 149 4.20 -15.95 13.07
N SER A 150 3.76 -17.09 12.53
CA SER A 150 2.71 -17.10 11.51
C SER A 150 1.35 -16.68 12.08
N TYR A 151 1.06 -16.88 13.36
CA TYR A 151 -0.21 -16.43 13.98
C TYR A 151 -0.27 -14.90 14.03
N ILE A 152 0.87 -14.25 14.31
CA ILE A 152 1.02 -12.79 14.30
C ILE A 152 1.02 -12.22 12.87
N LEU A 153 1.69 -12.88 11.92
CA LEU A 153 1.76 -12.42 10.52
C LEU A 153 0.42 -12.60 9.78
N ASP A 154 -0.30 -13.68 10.08
CA ASP A 154 -1.62 -13.99 9.51
C ASP A 154 -2.78 -13.53 10.42
N HIS A 155 -2.49 -12.58 11.32
CA HIS A 155 -3.43 -12.06 12.32
C HIS A 155 -4.83 -11.62 11.84
N PRO A 156 -5.08 -11.15 10.60
CA PRO A 156 -6.43 -10.73 10.23
C PRO A 156 -7.38 -11.93 10.08
N TYR A 157 -6.85 -13.09 9.63
CA TYR A 157 -7.60 -14.35 9.64
C TYR A 157 -7.83 -14.83 11.08
N GLN A 158 -6.85 -14.67 11.97
CA GLN A 158 -7.03 -15.02 13.38
C GLN A 158 -8.08 -14.13 14.07
N LYS A 159 -8.20 -12.84 13.71
CA LYS A 159 -9.30 -11.97 14.18
C LYS A 159 -10.68 -12.45 13.71
N PHE A 160 -10.80 -13.07 12.53
CA PHE A 160 -12.06 -13.72 12.12
C PHE A 160 -12.31 -15.04 12.86
N ARG A 161 -11.26 -15.78 13.26
CA ARG A 161 -11.39 -17.02 14.07
C ARG A 161 -11.72 -16.76 15.54
N HIS A 162 -11.23 -15.65 16.10
CA HIS A 162 -11.24 -15.39 17.54
C HIS A 162 -11.97 -14.10 17.94
N MET A 163 -12.43 -13.27 16.99
CA MET A 163 -13.24 -12.05 17.21
C MET A 163 -12.74 -11.16 18.36
N LYS A 164 -13.48 -11.08 19.49
CA LYS A 164 -13.10 -10.32 20.70
C LYS A 164 -12.01 -11.05 21.51
N GLU A 165 -12.09 -12.38 21.61
CA GLU A 165 -11.11 -13.27 22.28
C GLU A 165 -9.71 -13.19 21.68
N PHE A 166 -9.56 -12.67 20.46
CA PHE A 166 -8.27 -12.47 19.81
C PHE A 166 -7.27 -11.73 20.71
N CYS A 167 -7.71 -10.73 21.49
CA CYS A 167 -6.83 -10.01 22.42
C CYS A 167 -6.27 -10.91 23.55
N HIS A 168 -7.02 -11.91 24.02
CA HIS A 168 -6.53 -12.87 25.02
C HIS A 168 -5.39 -13.73 24.46
N HIS A 169 -5.53 -14.21 23.22
CA HIS A 169 -4.45 -14.90 22.51
C HIS A 169 -3.21 -14.00 22.35
N ILE A 170 -3.38 -12.72 22.02
CA ILE A 170 -2.25 -11.80 21.85
C ILE A 170 -1.55 -11.44 23.17
N GLN A 171 -2.27 -11.26 24.27
CA GLN A 171 -1.69 -11.11 25.61
C GLN A 171 -0.81 -12.32 25.97
N VAL A 172 -1.35 -13.53 25.83
CA VAL A 172 -0.65 -14.78 26.11
C VAL A 172 0.59 -14.96 25.22
N ILE A 173 0.45 -14.77 23.90
CA ILE A 173 1.56 -14.91 22.95
C ILE A 173 2.69 -13.92 23.25
N ALA A 174 2.38 -12.68 23.64
CA ALA A 174 3.38 -11.68 24.03
C ALA A 174 4.14 -12.13 25.28
N MET A 175 3.44 -12.56 26.34
CA MET A 175 4.05 -13.01 27.60
C MET A 175 4.93 -14.25 27.40
N ILE A 176 4.44 -15.28 26.70
CA ILE A 176 5.24 -16.50 26.43
C ILE A 176 6.44 -16.18 25.52
N SER A 177 6.30 -15.30 24.53
CA SER A 177 7.41 -14.98 23.61
C SER A 177 8.51 -14.10 24.22
N LEU A 178 8.21 -13.40 25.32
CA LEU A 178 9.23 -12.75 26.16
C LEU A 178 10.00 -13.80 26.98
N LEU A 179 9.29 -14.73 27.62
CA LEU A 179 9.87 -15.83 28.40
C LEU A 179 10.75 -16.76 27.56
N LEU A 180 10.34 -17.04 26.32
CA LEU A 180 11.10 -17.90 25.39
C LEU A 180 12.38 -17.25 24.84
N LYS A 181 12.60 -15.94 25.05
CA LYS A 181 13.70 -15.21 24.37
C LYS A 181 14.97 -15.04 25.19
N ASN A 182 14.89 -14.98 26.52
CA ASN A 182 16.06 -14.78 27.38
C ASN A 182 15.89 -15.49 28.73
N ASP A 183 16.94 -16.16 29.19
CA ASP A 183 17.02 -16.66 30.56
C ASP A 183 16.93 -15.50 31.57
N GLY A 184 16.20 -15.69 32.67
CA GLY A 184 16.03 -14.66 33.70
C GLY A 184 15.02 -13.55 33.36
N VAL A 185 14.17 -13.74 32.35
CA VAL A 185 12.98 -12.88 32.14
C VAL A 185 11.84 -13.32 33.05
N CYS A 186 11.20 -12.36 33.70
CA CYS A 186 9.93 -12.53 34.40
C CYS A 186 8.84 -11.66 33.75
N VAL A 187 7.61 -12.17 33.65
CA VAL A 187 6.46 -11.47 33.06
C VAL A 187 5.25 -11.46 33.99
N GLN A 188 4.46 -10.38 33.92
CA GLN A 188 3.23 -10.18 34.69
C GLN A 188 2.21 -9.36 33.86
N THR A 189 0.91 -9.55 34.06
CA THR A 189 -0.13 -8.69 33.45
C THR A 189 -0.26 -7.36 34.22
N LEU A 190 -0.67 -6.26 33.57
CA LEU A 190 -0.80 -4.95 34.23
C LEU A 190 -1.87 -4.94 35.33
N GLY A 191 -1.44 -5.04 36.60
CA GLY A 191 -2.34 -5.25 37.75
C GLY A 191 -2.52 -6.70 38.16
N GLY A 192 -1.65 -7.59 37.68
CA GLY A 192 -1.49 -8.96 38.19
C GLY A 192 -0.79 -9.00 39.56
N ASP A 193 -1.02 -10.06 40.32
CA ASP A 193 -0.26 -10.37 41.53
C ASP A 193 0.91 -11.34 41.26
N ASN A 194 0.76 -12.21 40.26
CA ASN A 194 1.71 -13.29 39.98
C ASN A 194 2.78 -12.88 38.96
N TRP A 195 4.03 -13.26 39.23
CA TRP A 195 5.14 -13.20 38.26
C TRP A 195 5.43 -14.60 37.73
N PHE A 196 5.60 -14.72 36.42
CA PHE A 196 5.96 -15.96 35.75
C PHE A 196 7.37 -15.82 35.17
N CYS A 197 8.28 -16.75 35.44
CA CYS A 197 9.69 -16.66 35.04
C CYS A 197 10.21 -17.92 34.30
N SER A 198 9.30 -18.76 33.78
CA SER A 198 9.62 -19.88 32.89
C SER A 198 8.48 -20.07 31.87
N ALA A 199 8.83 -20.45 30.63
CA ALA A 199 7.88 -20.79 29.58
C ALA A 199 7.37 -22.24 29.64
N GLU A 200 8.02 -23.11 30.44
CA GLU A 200 7.77 -24.57 30.43
C GLU A 200 6.33 -24.93 30.77
N SER A 201 5.75 -24.23 31.76
CA SER A 201 4.34 -24.35 32.22
C SER A 201 3.30 -23.92 31.17
N PHE A 202 3.72 -23.56 29.97
CA PHE A 202 2.89 -23.09 28.86
C PHE A 202 3.27 -23.77 27.51
N SER A 203 4.12 -24.80 27.56
CA SER A 203 4.72 -25.43 26.37
C SER A 203 3.73 -26.22 25.50
N ASP A 204 2.53 -26.51 25.99
CA ASP A 204 1.44 -27.14 25.26
C ASP A 204 0.45 -26.13 24.63
N TYR A 205 0.58 -24.83 24.90
CA TYR A 205 -0.32 -23.81 24.39
C TYR A 205 -0.19 -23.63 22.87
N ASN A 206 -1.23 -24.08 22.17
CA ASN A 206 -1.35 -23.99 20.72
C ASN A 206 -2.49 -23.04 20.29
N PRO A 207 -2.24 -21.79 19.87
CA PRO A 207 -3.29 -20.88 19.41
C PRO A 207 -3.92 -21.29 18.06
N TYR A 208 -3.39 -22.34 17.42
CA TYR A 208 -3.98 -22.94 16.23
C TYR A 208 -5.03 -24.02 16.56
N ASP A 209 -5.04 -24.60 17.76
CA ASP A 209 -6.04 -25.63 18.16
C ASP A 209 -7.45 -24.99 18.18
N ASN A 210 -8.30 -25.35 17.22
CA ASN A 210 -9.74 -25.13 17.34
C ASN A 210 -10.25 -26.07 18.44
N GLY A 211 -10.59 -25.52 19.61
CA GLY A 211 -11.06 -26.24 20.79
C GLY A 211 -12.46 -26.85 20.65
N GLY A 212 -12.66 -27.75 19.69
CA GLY A 212 -13.85 -28.59 19.51
C GLY A 212 -15.15 -27.89 19.07
N GLN A 213 -15.37 -26.61 19.41
CA GLN A 213 -16.66 -25.95 19.26
C GLN A 213 -16.75 -24.95 18.10
N SER A 214 -17.94 -24.88 17.51
CA SER A 214 -18.28 -23.96 16.43
C SER A 214 -18.55 -22.56 16.99
N TRP A 215 -17.84 -21.55 16.49
CA TRP A 215 -18.05 -20.14 16.80
C TRP A 215 -19.45 -19.65 16.37
N SER A 216 -20.40 -19.59 17.31
CA SER A 216 -21.78 -19.14 17.05
C SER A 216 -21.90 -17.60 17.09
N ALA A 217 -21.70 -16.95 15.94
CA ALA A 217 -21.87 -15.50 15.78
C ALA A 217 -23.35 -15.06 15.69
N SER A 218 -24.18 -15.41 16.69
CA SER A 218 -25.60 -15.03 16.74
C SER A 218 -26.21 -15.07 18.15
N THR A 219 -27.19 -14.17 18.37
CA THR A 219 -28.10 -14.02 19.53
C THR A 219 -27.49 -13.60 20.87
N GLU A 220 -28.06 -12.54 21.44
CA GLU A 220 -27.72 -11.91 22.73
C GLU A 220 -28.30 -12.69 23.94
N SER A 221 -28.24 -14.03 23.89
CA SER A 221 -28.67 -14.87 25.01
C SER A 221 -27.55 -15.01 26.03
N SER A 222 -27.81 -14.57 27.26
CA SER A 222 -26.88 -14.66 28.39
C SER A 222 -26.36 -16.09 28.62
N GLY A 223 -25.10 -16.31 28.27
CA GLY A 223 -24.33 -17.51 28.56
C GLY A 223 -22.85 -17.16 28.45
N GLU A 224 -22.06 -17.51 29.45
CA GLU A 224 -20.62 -17.28 29.43
C GLU A 224 -20.00 -18.00 28.23
N SER A 225 -19.12 -17.34 27.48
CA SER A 225 -18.37 -17.92 26.38
C SER A 225 -17.34 -18.91 26.95
N ASP A 226 -17.82 -20.12 27.25
CA ASP A 226 -17.11 -21.10 28.05
C ASP A 226 -15.83 -21.56 27.34
N LEU A 227 -14.72 -20.96 27.76
CA LEU A 227 -13.40 -21.07 27.14
C LEU A 227 -12.70 -22.38 27.61
N SER A 228 -13.49 -23.44 27.84
CA SER A 228 -13.20 -24.64 28.63
C SER A 228 -12.41 -25.72 27.89
N ILE A 229 -11.27 -25.34 27.32
CA ILE A 229 -10.27 -26.29 26.84
C ILE A 229 -9.01 -26.23 27.71
N SER A 230 -8.61 -27.38 28.23
CA SER A 230 -7.62 -27.59 29.30
C SER A 230 -6.16 -27.20 28.99
N LYS A 231 -5.92 -26.42 27.92
CA LYS A 231 -4.60 -25.98 27.45
C LYS A 231 -4.43 -24.47 27.30
N PHE A 232 -5.49 -23.68 27.47
CA PHE A 232 -5.35 -22.22 27.40
C PHE A 232 -4.77 -21.72 28.74
N PRO A 233 -3.67 -20.93 28.75
CA PRO A 233 -2.90 -20.63 29.95
C PRO A 233 -3.49 -19.46 30.76
N TYR A 234 -4.71 -19.64 31.26
CA TYR A 234 -5.50 -18.62 31.97
C TYR A 234 -4.78 -17.93 33.13
N GLN A 235 -3.84 -18.60 33.78
CA GLN A 235 -3.00 -18.02 34.84
C GLN A 235 -2.20 -16.79 34.37
N LEU A 236 -1.84 -16.68 33.08
CA LEU A 236 -1.21 -15.47 32.51
C LEU A 236 -2.14 -14.25 32.46
N LEU A 237 -3.46 -14.46 32.58
CA LEU A 237 -4.48 -13.41 32.59
C LEU A 237 -4.93 -13.04 34.02
N SER A 238 -4.34 -13.59 35.08
CA SER A 238 -4.82 -13.39 36.46
C SER A 238 -4.54 -11.98 37.02
N HIS A 239 -5.57 -11.29 37.52
CA HIS A 239 -5.45 -10.00 38.24
C HIS A 239 -5.84 -10.12 39.72
N LYS A 240 -5.40 -9.14 40.51
CA LYS A 240 -5.64 -9.06 41.96
C LYS A 240 -7.13 -9.10 42.31
N GLY A 241 -7.50 -10.12 43.10
CA GLY A 241 -8.82 -10.21 43.75
C GLY A 241 -9.96 -10.84 42.96
N SER A 242 -9.77 -11.31 41.71
CA SER A 242 -10.83 -12.05 41.00
C SER A 242 -10.77 -13.55 41.24
N SER A 243 -11.93 -14.16 41.51
CA SER A 243 -12.12 -15.61 41.53
C SER A 243 -12.55 -16.19 40.17
N GLN A 244 -12.97 -15.34 39.23
CA GLN A 244 -13.33 -15.72 37.86
C GLN A 244 -12.26 -15.27 36.87
N VAL A 245 -11.98 -16.13 35.90
CA VAL A 245 -10.90 -15.96 34.92
C VAL A 245 -11.32 -15.09 33.73
N LEU A 246 -12.58 -15.19 33.30
CA LEU A 246 -13.12 -14.46 32.14
C LEU A 246 -13.49 -13.01 32.47
N SER A 247 -13.85 -12.70 33.71
CA SER A 247 -14.17 -11.34 34.19
C SER A 247 -12.96 -10.41 34.33
N LEU A 248 -11.82 -10.81 33.77
CA LEU A 248 -10.53 -10.12 33.82
C LEU A 248 -10.17 -9.38 32.52
N ALA A 249 -10.95 -9.60 31.46
CA ALA A 249 -10.90 -8.75 30.28
C ALA A 249 -11.20 -7.29 30.66
N PRO A 250 -10.55 -6.28 30.04
CA PRO A 250 -11.15 -4.97 29.99
C PRO A 250 -12.43 -5.04 29.15
N ASP A 251 -13.34 -4.09 29.34
CA ASP A 251 -14.63 -4.10 28.65
C ASP A 251 -14.48 -3.93 27.12
N MET A 252 -14.56 -5.06 26.40
CA MET A 252 -14.48 -5.15 24.93
C MET A 252 -15.80 -4.78 24.23
N THR A 253 -16.71 -4.07 24.92
CA THR A 253 -17.91 -3.44 24.35
C THR A 253 -17.80 -1.92 24.23
N ARG A 254 -16.82 -1.28 24.92
CA ARG A 254 -16.62 0.18 24.92
C ARG A 254 -16.45 0.79 23.53
N GLU A 255 -15.71 0.11 22.66
CA GLU A 255 -15.57 0.47 21.25
C GLU A 255 -15.69 -0.80 20.41
N GLU A 256 -16.55 -0.75 19.40
CA GLU A 256 -16.74 -1.84 18.45
C GLU A 256 -15.87 -1.64 17.21
N PHE A 257 -15.37 -2.74 16.64
CA PHE A 257 -14.68 -2.77 15.35
C PHE A 257 -15.39 -3.76 14.44
N ALA A 258 -15.85 -3.33 13.26
CA ALA A 258 -16.63 -4.20 12.39
C ALA A 258 -16.20 -4.13 10.92
N THR A 259 -16.46 -5.20 10.19
CA THR A 259 -16.26 -5.29 8.75
C THR A 259 -17.53 -5.83 8.10
N TYR A 260 -17.67 -5.72 6.78
CA TYR A 260 -18.74 -6.42 6.08
C TYR A 260 -18.36 -7.88 5.84
N GLY A 261 -19.36 -8.73 5.87
CA GLY A 261 -19.28 -10.10 5.42
C GLY A 261 -20.43 -10.44 4.48
N PRO A 262 -20.54 -11.72 4.10
CA PRO A 262 -21.73 -12.20 3.40
C PRO A 262 -23.01 -12.05 4.22
N TRP A 263 -24.12 -12.15 3.50
CA TRP A 263 -25.38 -12.64 4.02
C TRP A 263 -25.19 -13.91 4.87
N ASN A 264 -25.98 -14.05 5.93
CA ASN A 264 -26.19 -15.34 6.57
C ASN A 264 -26.94 -16.24 5.57
N VAL A 265 -26.18 -17.08 4.86
CA VAL A 265 -26.71 -18.17 4.04
C VAL A 265 -27.37 -19.15 5.00
N SER A 266 -28.71 -19.28 4.98
CA SER A 266 -29.36 -20.31 5.79
C SER A 266 -28.99 -21.69 5.25
N THR A 267 -28.91 -22.68 6.15
CA THR A 267 -28.46 -24.04 5.85
C THR A 267 -29.30 -24.75 4.79
N ASP A 268 -30.54 -24.31 4.56
CA ASP A 268 -31.47 -24.89 3.59
C ASP A 268 -31.34 -24.28 2.18
N VAL A 269 -30.67 -23.12 2.03
CA VAL A 269 -30.45 -22.50 0.72
C VAL A 269 -29.26 -23.17 0.04
N ARG A 270 -29.56 -24.12 -0.85
CA ARG A 270 -28.60 -24.55 -1.88
C ARG A 270 -28.22 -23.35 -2.75
N LEU A 271 -27.01 -22.83 -2.55
CA LEU A 271 -26.43 -21.76 -3.35
C LEU A 271 -26.16 -22.23 -4.78
N GLY A 272 -27.18 -22.21 -5.64
CA GLY A 272 -27.10 -22.55 -7.07
C GLY A 272 -26.34 -21.51 -7.91
N GLY A 273 -25.19 -21.05 -7.43
CA GLY A 273 -24.40 -20.00 -8.06
C GLY A 273 -23.04 -19.82 -7.40
N ARG A 274 -22.02 -19.56 -8.22
CA ARG A 274 -20.65 -19.28 -7.79
C ARG A 274 -20.58 -17.97 -7.01
N TYR A 275 -20.03 -18.00 -5.79
CA TYR A 275 -19.81 -16.77 -5.02
C TYR A 275 -18.38 -16.24 -5.22
N ASN A 276 -18.23 -14.93 -5.44
CA ASN A 276 -16.95 -14.29 -5.72
C ASN A 276 -16.21 -13.84 -4.44
N SER A 277 -15.13 -14.53 -4.07
CA SER A 277 -14.32 -14.28 -2.84
C SER A 277 -13.69 -12.88 -2.73
N GLY A 278 -13.76 -12.06 -3.78
CA GLY A 278 -13.16 -10.73 -3.77
C GLY A 278 -13.67 -9.84 -2.63
N GLU A 279 -14.90 -10.03 -2.16
CA GLU A 279 -15.47 -9.31 -1.01
C GLU A 279 -14.78 -9.73 0.30
N ASP A 280 -14.75 -11.03 0.62
CA ASP A 280 -14.09 -11.58 1.80
C ASP A 280 -12.59 -11.20 1.87
N ILE A 281 -11.89 -11.22 0.72
CA ILE A 281 -10.47 -10.82 0.60
C ILE A 281 -10.26 -9.33 0.95
N GLN A 282 -11.22 -8.46 0.64
CA GLN A 282 -11.18 -7.06 1.03
C GLN A 282 -11.52 -6.85 2.50
N SER A 283 -12.47 -7.60 3.05
CA SER A 283 -12.77 -7.59 4.50
C SER A 283 -11.55 -8.03 5.31
N LEU A 284 -10.88 -9.10 4.88
CA LEU A 284 -9.58 -9.55 5.37
C LEU A 284 -8.51 -8.45 5.37
N ALA A 285 -8.41 -7.65 4.29
CA ALA A 285 -7.50 -6.50 4.25
C ALA A 285 -7.91 -5.36 5.22
N GLY A 286 -9.21 -5.16 5.47
CA GLY A 286 -9.70 -4.16 6.44
C GLY A 286 -9.43 -4.57 7.89
N VAL A 287 -9.74 -5.82 8.25
CA VAL A 287 -9.55 -6.39 9.59
C VAL A 287 -8.06 -6.43 10.01
N GLY A 288 -7.14 -6.33 9.04
CA GLY A 288 -5.72 -6.09 9.32
C GLY A 288 -5.46 -4.87 10.18
N TRP A 289 -6.25 -3.81 10.05
CA TRP A 289 -6.03 -2.52 10.72
C TRP A 289 -6.66 -2.40 12.11
N TYR A 290 -7.52 -3.33 12.52
CA TYR A 290 -8.18 -3.26 13.84
C TYR A 290 -7.33 -3.87 14.96
N PRO A 291 -7.57 -3.54 16.24
CA PRO A 291 -7.01 -4.30 17.36
C PRO A 291 -7.58 -5.73 17.42
N PHE A 292 -8.90 -5.86 17.29
CA PHE A 292 -9.67 -7.11 17.29
C PHE A 292 -10.88 -6.97 16.34
N LEU A 293 -11.80 -7.94 16.29
CA LEU A 293 -13.03 -7.85 15.48
C LEU A 293 -14.26 -8.09 16.36
N SER A 294 -15.14 -7.10 16.49
CA SER A 294 -16.33 -7.18 17.34
C SER A 294 -17.50 -7.88 16.67
N SER A 295 -17.78 -7.54 15.41
CA SER A 295 -18.90 -8.08 14.65
C SER A 295 -18.62 -8.04 13.14
N VAL A 296 -19.37 -8.83 12.38
CA VAL A 296 -19.35 -8.82 10.92
C VAL A 296 -20.74 -8.45 10.42
N ARG A 297 -20.84 -7.35 9.70
CA ARG A 297 -22.10 -6.73 9.25
C ARG A 297 -22.54 -7.28 7.90
N ILE A 298 -23.84 -7.29 7.64
CA ILE A 298 -24.40 -7.62 6.32
C ILE A 298 -23.98 -6.53 5.32
N LYS A 299 -23.36 -6.94 4.20
CA LYS A 299 -22.84 -6.06 3.14
C LYS A 299 -23.77 -4.90 2.72
N ASP A 300 -25.06 -5.16 2.62
CA ASP A 300 -26.02 -4.22 2.03
C ASP A 300 -26.53 -3.16 3.02
N ASP A 301 -26.50 -3.41 4.33
CA ASP A 301 -26.94 -2.42 5.35
C ASP A 301 -25.91 -2.31 6.51
N PRO A 302 -24.60 -2.16 6.23
CA PRO A 302 -23.56 -2.48 7.20
C PRO A 302 -23.46 -1.46 8.35
N LEU A 303 -23.82 -0.21 8.07
CA LEU A 303 -23.80 0.92 9.00
C LEU A 303 -25.12 1.12 9.76
N ASN A 304 -26.17 0.36 9.43
CA ASN A 304 -27.46 0.50 10.10
C ASN A 304 -27.34 0.09 11.58
N ASN A 305 -27.81 0.95 12.48
CA ASN A 305 -27.65 0.85 13.94
C ASN A 305 -26.22 0.44 14.36
N TYR A 306 -25.20 1.07 13.76
CA TYR A 306 -23.79 0.83 14.10
C TYR A 306 -23.05 2.14 14.40
N SER A 307 -22.33 2.15 15.52
CA SER A 307 -21.67 3.32 16.12
C SER A 307 -20.17 3.13 16.39
N GLY A 308 -19.61 1.98 15.99
CA GLY A 308 -18.18 1.67 16.13
C GLY A 308 -17.36 1.99 14.88
N TYR A 309 -16.13 1.50 14.86
CA TYR A 309 -15.14 1.67 13.81
C TYR A 309 -15.40 0.78 12.60
N TYR A 310 -15.39 1.37 11.40
CA TYR A 310 -15.67 0.66 10.14
C TYR A 310 -14.86 1.20 8.96
N ILE A 311 -14.02 0.37 8.35
CA ILE A 311 -13.26 0.70 7.14
C ILE A 311 -14.06 0.27 5.88
N ALA A 312 -14.63 1.24 5.18
CA ALA A 312 -15.39 1.02 3.95
C ALA A 312 -14.45 0.95 2.72
N ASN A 313 -14.16 -0.28 2.28
CA ASN A 313 -13.27 -0.57 1.16
C ASN A 313 -13.94 -1.39 0.03
N SER A 314 -15.27 -1.41 -0.03
CA SER A 314 -16.07 -2.41 -0.78
C SER A 314 -16.71 -1.89 -2.08
N LEU A 315 -17.45 -2.77 -2.76
CA LEU A 315 -18.37 -2.42 -3.83
C LEU A 315 -19.79 -2.31 -3.25
N GLN A 316 -20.33 -1.10 -3.17
CA GLN A 316 -21.75 -0.87 -2.95
C GLN A 316 -22.45 -0.74 -4.31
N GLN A 317 -23.70 -1.18 -4.44
CA GLN A 317 -24.52 -1.01 -5.66
C GLN A 317 -25.96 -0.56 -5.33
N SER A 318 -26.52 -1.15 -4.28
CA SER A 318 -27.68 -0.70 -3.49
C SER A 318 -27.63 -1.42 -2.13
N PRO A 319 -28.48 -1.06 -1.14
CA PRO A 319 -29.24 0.19 -1.01
C PRO A 319 -28.31 1.42 -0.80
N PRO A 320 -28.85 2.65 -0.69
CA PRO A 320 -28.07 3.85 -0.40
C PRO A 320 -27.38 3.80 0.98
N MET A 321 -26.21 4.43 1.08
CA MET A 321 -25.44 4.54 2.32
C MET A 321 -26.18 5.49 3.28
N LYS A 322 -26.65 4.96 4.40
CA LYS A 322 -27.28 5.74 5.48
C LYS A 322 -26.19 6.32 6.38
N MET A 323 -26.38 7.55 6.85
CA MET A 323 -25.60 8.06 7.98
C MET A 323 -25.95 7.28 9.26
N PRO A 324 -24.99 7.07 10.18
CA PRO A 324 -25.32 6.88 11.58
C PRO A 324 -26.18 8.05 12.07
N TYR A 325 -27.34 7.77 12.65
CA TYR A 325 -28.32 8.80 12.99
C TYR A 325 -28.07 9.35 14.39
N SER A 326 -27.89 10.67 14.50
CA SER A 326 -28.08 11.42 15.72
C SER A 326 -28.54 12.85 15.40
N GLU A 327 -29.43 13.37 16.24
CA GLU A 327 -29.87 14.76 16.25
C GLU A 327 -28.72 15.70 16.65
N GLU A 328 -27.85 15.28 17.58
CA GLU A 328 -26.73 16.12 18.03
C GLU A 328 -25.63 16.14 16.98
N ALA A 329 -25.33 17.32 16.43
CA ALA A 329 -24.31 17.49 15.40
C ALA A 329 -22.91 16.98 15.82
N LYS A 330 -22.57 17.09 17.10
CA LYS A 330 -21.29 16.62 17.66
C LYS A 330 -21.21 15.10 17.73
N GLU A 331 -22.27 14.43 18.19
CA GLU A 331 -22.35 12.96 18.20
C GLU A 331 -22.35 12.42 16.76
N ARG A 332 -23.22 12.96 15.90
CA ARG A 332 -23.26 12.63 14.46
C ARG A 332 -21.88 12.78 13.79
N ARG A 333 -21.13 13.84 14.12
CA ARG A 333 -19.76 14.03 13.62
C ARG A 333 -18.78 13.00 14.17
N SER A 334 -18.85 12.66 15.46
CA SER A 334 -18.06 11.60 16.09
C SER A 334 -18.31 10.22 15.46
N LEU A 335 -19.58 9.90 15.16
CA LEU A 335 -19.96 8.67 14.46
C LEU A 335 -19.40 8.61 13.03
N MET A 336 -19.39 9.74 12.31
CA MET A 336 -18.72 9.82 11.01
C MET A 336 -17.18 9.75 11.12
N GLU A 337 -16.57 10.21 12.22
CA GLU A 337 -15.11 10.09 12.45
C GLU A 337 -14.65 8.64 12.67
N LYS A 338 -15.55 7.73 13.06
CA LYS A 338 -15.28 6.28 13.16
C LYS A 338 -15.45 5.53 11.83
N LEU A 339 -16.09 6.15 10.84
CA LEU A 339 -16.28 5.60 9.50
C LEU A 339 -15.12 6.02 8.59
N ASP A 340 -14.41 5.05 8.03
CA ASP A 340 -13.20 5.28 7.22
C ASP A 340 -13.42 4.84 5.77
N ILE A 341 -13.86 5.77 4.91
CA ILE A 341 -14.16 5.44 3.50
C ILE A 341 -12.93 5.58 2.60
N VAL A 342 -12.25 4.45 2.38
CA VAL A 342 -10.89 4.43 1.82
C VAL A 342 -10.75 3.81 0.43
N SER A 343 -11.70 3.00 -0.08
CA SER A 343 -11.45 2.20 -1.30
C SER A 343 -12.75 1.74 -2.02
N MET A 344 -13.72 2.64 -2.20
CA MET A 344 -15.00 2.28 -2.83
C MET A 344 -15.02 2.48 -4.36
N PHE A 345 -15.85 1.71 -5.06
CA PHE A 345 -16.12 1.87 -6.50
C PHE A 345 -17.58 2.24 -6.72
N PHE A 346 -17.83 3.14 -7.68
CA PHE A 346 -19.16 3.52 -8.13
C PHE A 346 -19.37 3.08 -9.58
N GLY A 347 -20.41 2.28 -9.81
CA GLY A 347 -20.86 1.87 -11.14
C GLY A 347 -22.14 2.60 -11.52
N GLY A 348 -22.09 3.37 -12.61
CA GLY A 348 -23.24 4.14 -13.14
C GLY A 348 -23.52 5.47 -12.43
N ALA A 349 -24.19 6.38 -13.15
CA ALA A 349 -24.55 7.71 -12.64
C ALA A 349 -25.58 7.65 -11.51
N ASP A 350 -26.55 6.72 -11.59
CA ASP A 350 -27.61 6.51 -10.61
C ASP A 350 -27.07 6.33 -9.19
N MET A 351 -25.89 5.72 -9.04
CA MET A 351 -25.29 5.48 -7.73
C MET A 351 -24.80 6.78 -7.08
N ILE A 352 -24.35 7.76 -7.86
CA ILE A 352 -24.00 9.10 -7.38
C ILE A 352 -25.29 9.91 -7.11
N GLN A 353 -26.35 9.72 -7.91
CA GLN A 353 -27.67 10.30 -7.60
C GLN A 353 -28.21 9.76 -6.26
N ARG A 354 -28.14 8.45 -6.02
CA ARG A 354 -28.62 7.79 -4.80
C ARG A 354 -27.81 8.13 -3.54
N ASN A 355 -26.48 8.30 -3.64
CA ASN A 355 -25.61 8.50 -2.48
C ASN A 355 -25.04 9.92 -2.34
N GLY A 356 -25.16 10.78 -3.36
CA GLY A 356 -24.45 12.06 -3.46
C GLY A 356 -24.72 13.05 -2.32
N LYS A 357 -25.89 12.97 -1.67
CA LYS A 357 -26.18 13.71 -0.42
C LYS A 357 -25.26 13.25 0.72
N PHE A 358 -25.34 11.97 1.09
CA PHE A 358 -24.49 11.33 2.10
C PHE A 358 -23.00 11.61 1.84
N LEU A 359 -22.56 11.49 0.58
CA LEU A 359 -21.18 11.70 0.20
C LEU A 359 -20.73 13.15 0.41
N ARG A 360 -21.54 14.15 0.03
CA ARG A 360 -21.23 15.56 0.28
C ARG A 360 -21.25 15.88 1.78
N GLU A 361 -22.19 15.34 2.54
CA GLU A 361 -22.27 15.55 3.99
C GLU A 361 -21.06 14.97 4.72
N TYR A 362 -20.73 13.69 4.50
CA TYR A 362 -19.55 13.05 5.09
C TYR A 362 -18.24 13.74 4.66
N THR A 363 -18.12 14.10 3.39
CA THR A 363 -16.91 14.76 2.89
C THR A 363 -16.77 16.20 3.36
N ASN A 364 -17.85 16.93 3.63
CA ASN A 364 -17.77 18.29 4.18
C ASN A 364 -17.46 18.27 5.68
N GLU A 365 -18.16 17.46 6.47
CA GLU A 365 -18.04 17.41 7.94
C GLU A 365 -16.70 16.83 8.42
N VAL A 366 -16.14 15.88 7.65
CA VAL A 366 -15.03 15.05 8.13
C VAL A 366 -13.92 14.83 7.10
N TYR A 367 -14.16 13.99 6.09
CA TYR A 367 -13.06 13.28 5.43
C TYR A 367 -13.25 13.11 3.92
N PRO A 368 -12.18 13.25 3.11
CA PRO A 368 -12.24 12.98 1.68
C PRO A 368 -12.48 11.49 1.39
N PHE A 369 -13.08 11.22 0.22
CA PHE A 369 -13.54 9.91 -0.19
C PHE A 369 -12.49 9.12 -0.98
N GLY A 370 -12.12 7.92 -0.50
CA GLY A 370 -11.14 7.06 -1.17
C GLY A 370 -11.73 6.22 -2.32
N CYS A 371 -11.27 6.49 -3.54
CA CYS A 371 -11.77 5.91 -4.78
C CYS A 371 -10.88 4.76 -5.30
N ARG A 372 -11.52 3.61 -5.53
CA ARG A 372 -10.86 2.39 -6.04
C ARG A 372 -10.35 2.50 -7.47
N SER A 373 -11.00 3.30 -8.32
CA SER A 373 -10.57 3.50 -9.70
C SER A 373 -10.50 4.99 -10.04
N THR A 374 -9.64 5.35 -10.99
CA THR A 374 -9.52 6.73 -11.48
C THR A 374 -10.83 7.21 -12.11
N LEU A 375 -11.61 6.32 -12.72
CA LEU A 375 -12.97 6.62 -13.19
C LEU A 375 -13.88 7.09 -12.06
N THR A 376 -14.06 6.28 -10.99
CA THR A 376 -14.88 6.66 -9.82
C THR A 376 -14.39 7.98 -9.22
N CYS A 377 -13.06 8.18 -9.16
CA CYS A 377 -12.50 9.42 -8.66
C CYS A 377 -12.88 10.62 -9.53
N ALA A 378 -12.68 10.55 -10.84
CA ALA A 378 -13.06 11.62 -11.77
C ALA A 378 -14.56 11.92 -11.72
N THR A 379 -15.43 10.90 -11.61
CA THR A 379 -16.88 11.13 -11.52
C THR A 379 -17.29 11.80 -10.20
N LEU A 380 -16.64 11.49 -9.06
CA LEU A 380 -16.91 12.17 -7.79
C LEU A 380 -16.34 13.60 -7.76
N LYS A 381 -15.12 13.81 -8.29
CA LYS A 381 -14.52 15.14 -8.50
C LYS A 381 -15.45 16.05 -9.32
N ALA A 382 -15.98 15.56 -10.44
CA ALA A 382 -16.93 16.30 -11.28
C ALA A 382 -18.25 16.67 -10.56
N HIS A 383 -18.65 15.94 -9.52
CA HIS A 383 -19.81 16.27 -8.68
C HIS A 383 -19.44 17.11 -7.44
N LYS A 384 -18.24 17.72 -7.43
CA LYS A 384 -17.67 18.55 -6.36
C LYS A 384 -17.57 17.80 -5.01
N ILE A 385 -17.43 16.46 -5.04
CA ILE A 385 -17.28 15.61 -3.84
C ILE A 385 -15.79 15.40 -3.54
N ARG A 386 -15.33 15.82 -2.36
CA ARG A 386 -13.91 15.71 -1.96
C ARG A 386 -13.46 14.25 -2.05
N SER A 387 -12.56 13.92 -2.98
CA SER A 387 -12.20 12.53 -3.29
C SER A 387 -10.77 12.40 -3.82
N TYR A 388 -10.21 11.18 -3.72
CA TYR A 388 -8.82 10.87 -4.12
C TYR A 388 -8.69 9.42 -4.62
N PHE A 389 -7.74 9.14 -5.52
CA PHE A 389 -7.53 7.80 -6.07
C PHE A 389 -6.59 6.96 -5.17
N SER A 390 -7.19 6.02 -4.45
CA SER A 390 -6.55 5.19 -3.43
C SER A 390 -6.11 3.81 -3.94
N SER A 391 -6.59 3.36 -5.10
CA SER A 391 -6.57 1.93 -5.49
C SER A 391 -7.36 1.07 -4.49
N CYS A 392 -7.12 -0.25 -4.40
CA CYS A 392 -7.82 -1.14 -3.48
C CYS A 392 -7.02 -1.37 -2.18
N LEU A 393 -7.69 -1.36 -1.01
CA LEU A 393 -7.04 -1.63 0.29
C LEU A 393 -6.34 -3.00 0.35
N THR A 394 -6.70 -3.94 -0.51
CA THR A 394 -5.97 -5.21 -0.66
C THR A 394 -4.48 -5.05 -1.00
N LEU A 395 -4.04 -3.87 -1.47
CA LEU A 395 -2.62 -3.52 -1.58
C LEU A 395 -1.87 -3.42 -0.23
N THR A 396 -2.57 -3.29 0.90
CA THR A 396 -1.94 -3.27 2.24
C THR A 396 -1.80 -4.66 2.85
N SER A 397 -2.09 -5.73 2.10
CA SER A 397 -2.04 -7.11 2.59
C SER A 397 -0.61 -7.58 2.85
N THR A 398 -0.25 -7.80 4.11
CA THR A 398 1.09 -8.24 4.55
C THR A 398 1.15 -9.72 4.98
N TYR A 399 0.13 -10.52 4.66
CA TYR A 399 0.13 -11.96 4.98
C TYR A 399 1.40 -12.63 4.45
N GLN A 400 1.97 -13.50 5.26
CA GLN A 400 2.94 -14.48 4.76
C GLN A 400 2.28 -15.83 4.47
N GLY A 401 1.08 -16.06 5.00
CA GLY A 401 0.32 -17.28 4.87
C GLY A 401 0.89 -18.41 5.72
N SER A 402 0.04 -19.35 6.06
CA SER A 402 0.49 -20.66 6.55
C SER A 402 0.95 -21.53 5.37
N VAL A 403 1.99 -22.33 5.61
CA VAL A 403 2.37 -23.41 4.69
C VAL A 403 1.23 -24.41 4.65
N LEU A 404 0.73 -24.79 3.48
CA LEU A 404 -0.40 -25.71 3.35
C LEU A 404 0.05 -27.11 2.92
N TYR A 405 -0.67 -28.14 3.33
CA TYR A 405 -0.59 -29.45 2.69
C TYR A 405 -1.26 -29.36 1.33
N HIS A 406 -0.48 -29.43 0.25
CA HIS A 406 -0.98 -29.17 -1.10
C HIS A 406 -1.54 -30.43 -1.77
N ASP A 407 -2.81 -30.40 -2.15
CA ASP A 407 -3.47 -31.48 -2.92
C ASP A 407 -3.33 -31.33 -4.44
N GLY A 408 -2.89 -30.14 -4.90
CA GLY A 408 -2.75 -29.80 -6.31
C GLY A 408 -4.04 -29.39 -7.03
N SER A 409 -5.21 -29.39 -6.36
CA SER A 409 -6.52 -29.30 -7.02
C SER A 409 -7.44 -28.17 -6.54
N SER A 410 -7.46 -27.82 -5.23
CA SER A 410 -8.38 -26.77 -4.73
C SER A 410 -7.94 -26.11 -3.42
N PRO A 411 -8.15 -24.79 -3.23
CA PRO A 411 -7.99 -24.15 -1.92
C PRO A 411 -8.87 -24.79 -0.83
N SER A 412 -10.04 -25.34 -1.18
CA SER A 412 -10.96 -26.01 -0.23
C SER A 412 -10.57 -27.45 0.16
N LEU A 413 -9.45 -27.95 -0.38
CA LEU A 413 -8.93 -29.30 -0.13
C LEU A 413 -7.50 -29.27 0.45
N ASN A 414 -6.73 -28.21 0.18
CA ASN A 414 -5.44 -27.97 0.84
C ASN A 414 -5.60 -27.87 2.37
N GLY A 415 -4.92 -28.73 3.12
CA GLY A 415 -4.99 -28.76 4.59
C GLY A 415 -4.22 -27.60 5.24
N LEU A 416 -4.76 -27.04 6.33
CA LEU A 416 -3.96 -26.22 7.26
C LEU A 416 -3.24 -27.21 8.17
N PRO A 417 -1.92 -27.09 8.38
CA PRO A 417 -1.23 -27.96 9.31
C PRO A 417 -1.69 -27.65 10.73
N LEU A 418 -2.19 -28.67 11.44
CA LEU A 418 -2.22 -28.64 12.89
C LEU A 418 -0.76 -28.66 13.38
N LEU A 419 -0.26 -27.49 13.75
CA LEU A 419 1.10 -27.31 14.21
C LEU A 419 1.23 -27.92 15.60
N ASN A 420 1.85 -29.10 15.70
CA ASN A 420 2.19 -29.69 16.98
C ASN A 420 3.41 -28.93 17.56
N PRO A 421 3.27 -28.21 18.70
CA PRO A 421 4.34 -27.41 19.27
C PRO A 421 5.58 -28.25 19.69
N ALA A 422 5.41 -29.56 19.91
CA ALA A 422 6.51 -30.46 20.27
C ALA A 422 7.44 -30.85 19.10
N LEU A 423 7.17 -30.44 17.86
CA LEU A 423 8.00 -30.79 16.69
C LEU A 423 9.19 -29.83 16.53
N VAL A 424 10.29 -30.16 17.21
CA VAL A 424 11.56 -29.42 17.25
C VAL A 424 12.35 -29.46 15.92
N ASN A 425 11.77 -28.87 14.87
CA ASN A 425 12.52 -28.28 13.75
C ASN A 425 11.70 -27.25 12.93
N PHE A 426 10.58 -26.76 13.47
CA PHE A 426 9.57 -25.98 12.73
C PHE A 426 10.15 -24.81 11.92
N THR A 427 11.09 -24.06 12.48
CA THR A 427 11.74 -22.91 11.82
C THR A 427 12.49 -23.28 10.55
N SER A 428 13.12 -24.46 10.46
CA SER A 428 13.80 -24.91 9.23
C SER A 428 12.81 -25.37 8.16
N ALA A 429 11.72 -26.02 8.56
CA ALA A 429 10.65 -26.45 7.66
C ALA A 429 9.92 -25.24 7.04
N ILE A 430 9.55 -24.23 7.84
CA ILE A 430 8.99 -22.96 7.31
C ILE A 430 10.00 -22.28 6.39
N LYS A 431 11.26 -22.14 6.82
CA LYS A 431 12.29 -21.44 6.06
C LYS A 431 12.45 -22.06 4.68
N LYS A 432 12.61 -23.38 4.60
CA LYS A 432 12.69 -24.11 3.33
C LYS A 432 11.43 -23.91 2.47
N ALA A 433 10.25 -24.05 3.07
CA ALA A 433 8.98 -23.87 2.36
C ALA A 433 8.75 -22.44 1.82
N LYS A 434 9.35 -21.42 2.44
CA LYS A 434 9.33 -20.03 1.97
C LYS A 434 10.42 -19.71 0.93
N GLU A 435 11.47 -20.52 0.87
CA GLU A 435 12.55 -20.41 -0.12
C GLU A 435 12.20 -21.08 -1.46
N GLU A 436 11.38 -22.14 -1.46
CA GLU A 436 10.99 -22.93 -2.66
C GLU A 436 9.70 -22.42 -3.36
N LYS A 437 9.64 -21.13 -3.74
CA LYS A 437 8.56 -20.56 -4.57
C LYS A 437 8.61 -21.02 -6.03
N ASP A 438 7.95 -22.13 -6.35
CA ASP A 438 7.99 -22.75 -7.69
C ASP A 438 6.71 -22.63 -8.54
N LEU A 439 5.51 -22.64 -7.93
CA LEU A 439 4.26 -22.86 -8.68
C LEU A 439 3.84 -21.66 -9.55
N VAL A 440 3.40 -21.94 -10.77
CA VAL A 440 2.70 -20.98 -11.64
C VAL A 440 1.20 -21.12 -11.39
N LEU A 441 0.57 -20.19 -10.68
CA LEU A 441 -0.84 -20.29 -10.30
C LEU A 441 -1.72 -19.52 -11.30
N LEU A 442 -2.60 -20.23 -12.01
CA LEU A 442 -3.57 -19.66 -12.95
C LEU A 442 -4.94 -19.57 -12.31
N VAL A 443 -5.39 -18.36 -11.98
CA VAL A 443 -6.63 -18.09 -11.25
C VAL A 443 -7.59 -17.29 -12.12
N ASP A 444 -8.70 -17.90 -12.54
CA ASP A 444 -9.76 -17.22 -13.29
C ASP A 444 -9.32 -16.45 -14.56
N VAL A 445 -8.36 -17.02 -15.30
CA VAL A 445 -7.87 -16.43 -16.57
C VAL A 445 -8.95 -16.51 -17.65
N VAL A 446 -9.40 -15.35 -18.17
CA VAL A 446 -10.53 -15.28 -19.13
C VAL A 446 -10.16 -15.50 -20.60
N ASP A 447 -8.88 -15.37 -20.98
CA ASP A 447 -8.40 -15.76 -22.31
C ASP A 447 -7.21 -16.72 -22.21
N ARG A 448 -7.52 -18.01 -22.18
CA ARG A 448 -6.52 -19.08 -22.25
C ARG A 448 -5.76 -19.11 -23.58
N SER A 449 -6.30 -18.50 -24.65
CA SER A 449 -5.66 -18.45 -25.97
C SER A 449 -4.63 -17.32 -26.11
N ALA A 450 -4.51 -16.47 -25.10
CA ALA A 450 -3.48 -15.43 -24.98
C ALA A 450 -2.27 -15.86 -24.13
N LEU A 451 -2.36 -17.00 -23.44
CA LEU A 451 -1.29 -17.51 -22.59
C LEU A 451 -0.11 -18.07 -23.43
N PRO A 452 1.13 -17.91 -22.95
CA PRO A 452 2.27 -18.69 -23.46
C PRO A 452 2.14 -20.18 -23.06
N PRO A 453 3.00 -21.06 -23.59
CA PRO A 453 3.14 -22.44 -23.09
C PRO A 453 3.33 -22.46 -21.57
N LEU A 454 2.64 -23.39 -20.89
CA LEU A 454 2.67 -23.49 -19.43
C LEU A 454 3.64 -24.59 -18.96
N PRO A 455 4.45 -24.34 -17.91
CA PRO A 455 5.34 -25.35 -17.32
C PRO A 455 4.55 -26.42 -16.55
N SER A 456 5.19 -27.56 -16.26
CA SER A 456 4.57 -28.72 -15.56
C SER A 456 4.18 -28.44 -14.10
N ASN A 457 4.75 -27.40 -13.48
CA ASN A 457 4.38 -26.90 -12.16
C ASN A 457 3.21 -25.90 -12.18
N ALA A 458 2.60 -25.65 -13.35
CA ALA A 458 1.41 -24.82 -13.46
C ALA A 458 0.18 -25.49 -12.80
N ARG A 459 -0.61 -24.73 -12.04
CA ARG A 459 -1.83 -25.19 -11.36
C ARG A 459 -2.99 -24.23 -11.64
N TRP A 460 -4.19 -24.78 -11.82
CA TRP A 460 -5.41 -23.99 -12.01
C TRP A 460 -6.16 -23.88 -10.69
N LEU A 461 -6.56 -22.66 -10.31
CA LEU A 461 -7.33 -22.37 -9.10
C LEU A 461 -8.54 -21.49 -9.43
N SER A 462 -9.43 -21.36 -8.44
CA SER A 462 -10.63 -20.53 -8.50
C SER A 462 -10.62 -19.51 -7.36
N ALA A 463 -10.98 -18.27 -7.65
CA ALA A 463 -11.41 -17.28 -6.67
C ALA A 463 -12.95 -17.18 -6.58
N ASP A 464 -13.69 -17.94 -7.39
CA ASP A 464 -15.06 -18.31 -7.03
C ASP A 464 -15.04 -19.43 -6.00
N ILE A 465 -15.76 -19.23 -4.90
CA ILE A 465 -16.00 -20.23 -3.86
C ILE A 465 -16.89 -21.34 -4.46
N PRO A 466 -16.53 -22.63 -4.33
CA PRO A 466 -17.27 -23.74 -4.93
C PRO A 466 -18.70 -23.89 -4.41
N GLU A 467 -19.59 -24.42 -5.27
CA GLU A 467 -20.90 -24.89 -4.86
C GLU A 467 -20.77 -26.06 -3.84
N GLY A 468 -21.63 -26.08 -2.82
CA GLY A 468 -21.47 -27.01 -1.68
C GLY A 468 -20.36 -26.61 -0.69
N TYR A 469 -19.85 -25.39 -0.79
CA TYR A 469 -19.07 -24.73 0.26
C TYR A 469 -19.78 -23.41 0.62
N PRO A 470 -20.08 -23.14 1.89
CA PRO A 470 -19.63 -23.82 3.12
C PRO A 470 -20.31 -25.18 3.37
N ARG A 471 -19.65 -26.02 4.17
CA ARG A 471 -20.06 -27.41 4.48
C ARG A 471 -20.72 -27.56 5.86
N SER A 472 -20.65 -26.53 6.71
CA SER A 472 -21.14 -26.53 8.09
C SER A 472 -22.08 -25.35 8.37
N CYS A 473 -22.67 -25.36 9.58
CA CYS A 473 -23.55 -24.29 10.07
C CYS A 473 -22.83 -22.97 10.40
N GLN A 474 -21.54 -22.79 10.04
CA GLN A 474 -20.84 -21.50 10.15
C GLN A 474 -20.38 -20.97 8.77
N PRO A 475 -21.31 -20.44 7.94
CA PRO A 475 -21.01 -20.04 6.57
C PRO A 475 -19.87 -19.03 6.39
N GLN A 476 -19.74 -18.12 7.35
CA GLN A 476 -18.84 -16.98 7.27
C GLN A 476 -17.38 -17.37 7.57
N SER A 477 -17.15 -18.21 8.58
CA SER A 477 -15.79 -18.63 8.97
C SER A 477 -15.16 -19.51 7.89
N GLU A 478 -15.91 -20.44 7.31
CA GLU A 478 -15.47 -21.25 6.18
C GLU A 478 -15.11 -20.39 4.95
N ARG A 479 -15.95 -19.43 4.57
CA ARG A 479 -15.62 -18.57 3.42
C ARG A 479 -14.33 -17.76 3.62
N ILE A 480 -14.14 -17.21 4.81
CA ILE A 480 -12.90 -16.51 5.18
C ILE A 480 -11.71 -17.49 5.16
N ASP A 481 -11.90 -18.73 5.61
CA ASP A 481 -10.91 -19.82 5.56
C ASP A 481 -10.52 -20.21 4.11
N TYR A 482 -11.49 -20.33 3.19
CA TYR A 482 -11.20 -20.51 1.75
C TYR A 482 -10.33 -19.38 1.20
N CYS A 483 -10.68 -18.14 1.54
CA CYS A 483 -9.93 -16.96 1.09
C CYS A 483 -8.52 -16.92 1.66
N TYR A 484 -8.37 -17.29 2.93
CA TYR A 484 -7.08 -17.40 3.59
C TYR A 484 -6.20 -18.52 3.00
N ARG A 485 -6.76 -19.70 2.69
CA ARG A 485 -6.05 -20.78 1.96
C ARG A 485 -5.64 -20.36 0.55
N LEU A 486 -6.46 -19.55 -0.11
CA LEU A 486 -6.17 -19.01 -1.44
C LEU A 486 -5.03 -17.97 -1.40
N LEU A 487 -5.11 -17.01 -0.48
CA LEU A 487 -4.04 -16.02 -0.23
C LEU A 487 -2.73 -16.68 0.21
N SER A 488 -2.78 -17.71 1.08
CA SER A 488 -1.60 -18.45 1.54
C SER A 488 -0.86 -19.15 0.40
N GLN A 489 -1.56 -19.63 -0.64
CA GLN A 489 -0.92 -20.16 -1.85
C GLN A 489 -0.21 -19.08 -2.66
N TYR A 490 -0.78 -17.87 -2.76
CA TYR A 490 -0.12 -16.74 -3.41
C TYR A 490 1.11 -16.25 -2.62
N ALA A 491 1.05 -16.31 -1.29
CA ALA A 491 2.10 -15.83 -0.41
C ALA A 491 3.30 -16.79 -0.32
N ASN A 492 3.06 -18.10 -0.12
CA ASN A 492 4.12 -19.09 0.10
C ASN A 492 4.55 -19.86 -1.15
N HIS A 493 3.62 -20.26 -2.03
CA HIS A 493 3.89 -21.28 -3.05
C HIS A 493 4.03 -20.74 -4.48
N ALA A 494 3.45 -19.56 -4.76
CA ALA A 494 3.44 -18.98 -6.09
C ALA A 494 4.78 -18.31 -6.46
N LYS A 495 5.41 -18.81 -7.52
CA LYS A 495 6.45 -18.13 -8.31
C LYS A 495 5.87 -16.92 -9.06
N VAL A 496 4.63 -17.06 -9.55
CA VAL A 496 3.84 -16.02 -10.23
C VAL A 496 2.35 -16.38 -10.20
N VAL A 497 1.50 -15.38 -10.11
CA VAL A 497 0.03 -15.52 -10.23
C VAL A 497 -0.44 -14.93 -11.56
N ILE A 498 -1.04 -15.78 -12.40
CA ILE A 498 -1.64 -15.38 -13.68
C ILE A 498 -3.15 -15.29 -13.48
N THR A 499 -3.76 -14.13 -13.71
CA THR A 499 -5.18 -13.91 -13.40
C THR A 499 -5.85 -12.87 -14.30
N SER A 500 -7.18 -12.83 -14.26
CA SER A 500 -7.98 -11.72 -14.79
C SER A 500 -8.77 -10.98 -13.69
N ARG A 501 -8.58 -11.33 -12.40
CA ARG A 501 -9.29 -10.74 -11.25
C ARG A 501 -8.38 -9.80 -10.45
N ILE A 502 -8.77 -8.52 -10.31
CA ILE A 502 -8.00 -7.56 -9.48
C ILE A 502 -7.92 -7.95 -8.01
N HIS A 503 -8.93 -8.64 -7.46
CA HIS A 503 -8.92 -9.15 -6.09
C HIS A 503 -8.07 -10.41 -5.90
N VAL A 504 -7.49 -10.93 -6.97
CA VAL A 504 -6.39 -11.90 -6.93
C VAL A 504 -5.06 -11.17 -7.10
N GLY A 505 -4.94 -10.32 -8.13
CA GLY A 505 -3.69 -9.64 -8.46
C GLY A 505 -3.20 -8.65 -7.40
N LEU A 506 -4.07 -7.76 -6.90
CA LEU A 506 -3.66 -6.71 -5.96
C LEU A 506 -3.11 -7.28 -4.63
N PRO A 507 -3.76 -8.24 -3.94
CA PRO A 507 -3.16 -8.85 -2.75
C PRO A 507 -1.93 -9.72 -3.07
N ALA A 508 -1.89 -10.43 -4.21
CA ALA A 508 -0.69 -11.19 -4.59
C ALA A 508 0.53 -10.27 -4.77
N ALA A 509 0.36 -9.12 -5.44
CA ALA A 509 1.39 -8.10 -5.58
C ALA A 509 1.81 -7.48 -4.22
N ALA A 510 0.84 -7.24 -3.32
CA ALA A 510 1.11 -6.74 -1.97
C ALA A 510 1.97 -7.69 -1.11
N MET A 511 1.84 -9.00 -1.34
CA MET A 511 2.63 -10.05 -0.69
C MET A 511 3.95 -10.34 -1.43
N GLY A 512 4.36 -9.44 -2.35
CA GLY A 512 5.62 -9.54 -3.10
C GLY A 512 5.65 -10.59 -4.22
N THR A 513 4.52 -11.22 -4.54
CA THR A 513 4.43 -12.23 -5.60
C THR A 513 4.16 -11.56 -6.96
N PRO A 514 4.94 -11.86 -8.03
CA PRO A 514 4.68 -11.34 -9.37
C PRO A 514 3.30 -11.72 -9.91
N VAL A 515 2.70 -10.82 -10.69
CA VAL A 515 1.34 -10.96 -11.24
C VAL A 515 1.34 -10.68 -12.74
N ILE A 516 0.70 -11.58 -13.48
CA ILE A 516 0.43 -11.44 -14.91
C ILE A 516 -1.09 -11.29 -15.08
N PHE A 517 -1.52 -10.09 -15.47
CA PHE A 517 -2.92 -9.77 -15.68
C PHE A 517 -3.33 -9.99 -17.15
N VAL A 518 -4.28 -10.89 -17.37
CA VAL A 518 -4.78 -11.25 -18.70
C VAL A 518 -6.13 -10.57 -18.95
N SER A 519 -6.23 -9.73 -19.99
CA SER A 519 -7.50 -9.12 -20.44
C SER A 519 -7.91 -9.57 -21.84
N LYS A 520 -9.23 -9.54 -22.11
CA LYS A 520 -9.82 -10.01 -23.36
C LYS A 520 -10.71 -8.93 -23.98
N GLY A 521 -10.15 -8.09 -24.87
CA GLY A 521 -10.93 -7.02 -25.53
C GLY A 521 -11.50 -5.99 -24.55
N GLY A 522 -10.86 -5.80 -23.39
CA GLY A 522 -11.37 -4.97 -22.29
C GLY A 522 -12.51 -5.60 -21.45
N TRP A 523 -12.94 -6.84 -21.74
CA TRP A 523 -13.82 -7.60 -20.85
C TRP A 523 -13.04 -8.19 -19.68
N LEU A 524 -13.68 -8.24 -18.52
CA LEU A 524 -13.11 -8.64 -17.23
C LEU A 524 -14.14 -9.44 -16.41
N PRO A 525 -13.72 -10.45 -15.64
CA PRO A 525 -14.61 -11.26 -14.83
C PRO A 525 -15.22 -10.46 -13.66
N GLY A 526 -16.47 -10.75 -13.32
CA GLY A 526 -17.16 -10.15 -12.17
C GLY A 526 -17.95 -8.86 -12.44
N GLY A 527 -18.33 -8.58 -13.70
CA GLY A 527 -19.23 -7.48 -14.05
C GLY A 527 -19.64 -7.47 -15.54
N LYS A 528 -20.66 -6.67 -15.88
CA LYS A 528 -21.06 -6.41 -17.29
C LYS A 528 -20.40 -5.16 -17.89
N GLU A 529 -19.68 -4.37 -17.10
CA GLU A 529 -19.08 -3.09 -17.51
C GLU A 529 -17.74 -3.26 -18.26
N LYS A 530 -17.50 -2.42 -19.27
CA LYS A 530 -16.22 -2.34 -20.00
C LYS A 530 -15.19 -1.56 -19.16
N THR A 531 -14.12 -2.22 -18.72
CA THR A 531 -12.88 -1.65 -18.14
C THR A 531 -12.93 -0.69 -16.92
N GLY A 532 -14.00 0.10 -16.69
CA GLY A 532 -14.00 1.22 -15.72
C GLY A 532 -13.70 0.84 -14.27
N ARG A 533 -14.08 -0.37 -13.87
CA ARG A 533 -13.80 -0.94 -12.54
C ARG A 533 -12.31 -1.13 -12.22
N VAL A 534 -11.44 -1.11 -13.24
CA VAL A 534 -9.98 -1.30 -13.08
C VAL A 534 -9.14 -0.14 -13.62
N ALA A 535 -9.75 1.00 -13.92
CA ALA A 535 -9.04 2.21 -14.35
C ALA A 535 -8.04 2.66 -13.27
N GLY A 536 -6.75 2.76 -13.66
CA GLY A 536 -5.62 3.04 -12.75
C GLY A 536 -5.10 1.85 -11.94
N LEU A 537 -5.66 0.64 -12.08
CA LEU A 537 -5.24 -0.55 -11.30
C LEU A 537 -4.29 -1.48 -12.04
N LEU A 538 -4.39 -1.56 -13.38
CA LEU A 538 -3.72 -2.62 -14.15
C LEU A 538 -2.22 -2.42 -14.33
N ASP A 539 -1.75 -1.17 -14.21
CA ASP A 539 -0.36 -0.79 -14.49
C ASP A 539 0.60 -1.15 -13.34
N ILE A 540 0.04 -1.68 -12.24
CA ILE A 540 0.77 -2.41 -11.20
C ILE A 540 1.35 -3.72 -11.75
N PHE A 541 0.67 -4.39 -12.70
CA PHE A 541 0.97 -5.77 -13.11
C PHE A 541 1.73 -5.88 -14.43
N HIS A 542 2.33 -7.04 -14.69
CA HIS A 542 2.61 -7.47 -16.06
C HIS A 542 1.29 -7.72 -16.79
N ARG A 543 1.22 -7.50 -18.10
CA ARG A 543 -0.07 -7.52 -18.83
C ARG A 543 0.00 -8.36 -20.11
N ILE A 544 -1.04 -9.15 -20.35
CA ILE A 544 -1.28 -9.86 -21.61
C ILE A 544 -2.66 -9.44 -22.14
N ASP A 545 -2.71 -9.03 -23.40
CA ASP A 545 -3.97 -8.79 -24.12
C ASP A 545 -3.75 -9.02 -25.62
N LYS A 546 -4.25 -10.15 -26.11
CA LYS A 546 -4.16 -10.60 -27.51
C LYS A 546 -4.87 -9.67 -28.49
N THR A 547 -5.83 -8.87 -28.03
CA THR A 547 -6.53 -7.87 -28.87
C THR A 547 -5.77 -6.55 -28.98
N LYS A 548 -4.73 -6.36 -28.16
CA LYS A 548 -3.87 -5.16 -28.12
C LYS A 548 -2.41 -5.46 -28.42
N ASN A 549 -2.10 -6.67 -28.88
CA ASN A 549 -0.74 -7.19 -29.09
C ASN A 549 0.18 -7.07 -27.85
N LEU A 550 -0.40 -7.10 -26.64
CA LEU A 550 0.38 -7.08 -25.39
C LEU A 550 0.79 -8.52 -25.04
N THR A 551 2.10 -8.77 -25.01
CA THR A 551 2.74 -10.07 -24.75
C THR A 551 3.78 -9.96 -23.63
N LEU A 552 4.24 -11.10 -23.11
CA LEU A 552 5.34 -11.13 -22.14
C LEU A 552 6.69 -10.99 -22.84
N GLY A 553 7.60 -10.22 -22.25
CA GLY A 553 9.02 -10.18 -22.62
C GLY A 553 9.89 -11.25 -21.97
N PHE A 554 9.29 -12.27 -21.34
CA PHE A 554 9.97 -13.31 -20.56
C PHE A 554 9.20 -14.65 -20.58
N ASP A 555 9.90 -15.74 -20.25
CA ASP A 555 9.34 -17.09 -20.15
C ASP A 555 8.95 -17.42 -18.70
N LEU A 556 7.85 -18.16 -18.52
CA LEU A 556 7.38 -18.68 -17.24
C LEU A 556 8.30 -19.76 -16.66
N SER A 557 9.09 -20.45 -17.49
CA SER A 557 10.10 -21.41 -17.01
C SER A 557 11.25 -20.72 -16.26
N GLY A 558 11.69 -19.55 -16.74
CA GLY A 558 12.80 -18.79 -16.20
C GLY A 558 12.47 -17.97 -14.94
N PRO A 559 13.38 -17.06 -14.52
CA PRO A 559 13.11 -16.09 -13.48
C PRO A 559 12.01 -15.11 -13.91
N ILE A 560 11.03 -14.86 -13.03
CA ILE A 560 9.96 -13.91 -13.30
C ILE A 560 10.40 -12.51 -12.84
N PRO A 561 10.37 -11.48 -13.70
CA PRO A 561 10.69 -10.12 -13.28
C PRO A 561 9.63 -9.61 -12.28
N PRO A 562 10.00 -8.79 -11.30
CA PRO A 562 9.05 -8.13 -10.40
C PRO A 562 8.00 -7.29 -11.14
N ASN A 563 6.88 -7.03 -10.47
CA ASN A 563 5.77 -6.23 -11.00
C ASN A 563 6.23 -4.80 -11.38
N PRO A 564 5.90 -4.29 -12.58
CA PRO A 564 6.43 -3.02 -13.08
C PRO A 564 5.98 -1.82 -12.23
N GLY A 565 4.72 -1.78 -11.83
CA GLY A 565 4.16 -0.75 -10.94
C GLY A 565 4.29 -1.06 -9.45
N ASN A 566 5.31 -1.82 -9.02
CA ASN A 566 5.61 -2.01 -7.59
C ASN A 566 5.81 -0.67 -6.86
N HIS A 567 6.42 0.32 -7.52
CA HIS A 567 6.58 1.67 -6.97
C HIS A 567 5.24 2.38 -6.77
N GLU A 568 4.33 2.30 -7.74
CA GLU A 568 2.97 2.81 -7.62
C GLU A 568 2.19 2.11 -6.50
N ALA A 569 2.28 0.78 -6.40
CA ALA A 569 1.67 0.03 -5.30
C ALA A 569 2.19 0.50 -3.93
N ASP A 570 3.49 0.73 -3.78
CA ASP A 570 4.06 1.30 -2.55
C ASP A 570 3.59 2.75 -2.27
N ARG A 571 3.34 3.58 -3.29
CA ARG A 571 2.73 4.91 -3.10
C ARG A 571 1.29 4.82 -2.61
N ARG A 572 0.47 3.93 -3.19
CA ARG A 572 -0.92 3.72 -2.73
C ARG A 572 -0.97 3.15 -1.31
N ARG A 573 -0.03 2.25 -0.94
CA ARG A 573 0.15 1.75 0.44
C ARG A 573 0.49 2.89 1.41
N ALA A 574 1.43 3.76 1.04
CA ALA A 574 1.77 4.95 1.84
C ALA A 574 0.56 5.89 2.03
N ALA A 575 -0.29 6.05 1.01
CA ALA A 575 -1.51 6.85 1.09
C ALA A 575 -2.57 6.24 2.03
N PHE A 576 -2.77 4.91 1.96
CA PHE A 576 -3.60 4.20 2.94
C PHE A 576 -3.09 4.35 4.37
N TRP A 577 -1.77 4.26 4.58
CA TRP A 577 -1.17 4.48 5.90
C TRP A 577 -1.38 5.91 6.40
N HIS A 578 -1.17 6.93 5.55
CA HIS A 578 -1.44 8.32 5.93
C HIS A 578 -2.90 8.54 6.32
N ARG A 579 -3.83 7.92 5.58
CA ARG A 579 -5.26 7.98 5.85
C ARG A 579 -5.63 7.31 7.18
N LEU A 580 -5.19 6.07 7.40
CA LEU A 580 -5.63 5.23 8.53
C LEU A 580 -4.92 5.56 9.85
N LYS A 581 -3.67 6.04 9.83
CA LYS A 581 -2.92 6.42 11.05
C LYS A 581 -3.51 7.59 11.84
N ARG A 582 -4.62 8.17 11.36
CA ARG A 582 -5.39 9.22 12.06
C ARG A 582 -6.21 8.66 13.23
N VAL A 583 -6.54 7.37 13.19
CA VAL A 583 -7.19 6.65 14.29
C VAL A 583 -6.11 5.92 15.08
N SER A 584 -5.99 6.23 16.38
CA SER A 584 -4.97 5.65 17.27
C SER A 584 -5.00 4.11 17.27
N TYR A 585 -6.20 3.51 17.36
CA TYR A 585 -6.36 2.06 17.32
C TYR A 585 -5.78 1.43 16.04
N TYR A 586 -5.87 2.10 14.88
CA TYR A 586 -5.30 1.60 13.63
C TYR A 586 -3.79 1.83 13.55
N GLU A 587 -3.30 2.97 14.04
CA GLU A 587 -1.86 3.25 14.12
C GLU A 587 -1.15 2.24 15.01
N ASP A 588 -1.67 2.02 16.21
CA ASP A 588 -1.07 1.15 17.23
C ASP A 588 -1.16 -0.31 16.77
N ALA A 589 -2.30 -0.78 16.25
CA ALA A 589 -2.43 -2.14 15.70
C ALA A 589 -1.44 -2.40 14.54
N ALA A 590 -1.28 -1.45 13.62
CA ALA A 590 -0.36 -1.61 12.48
C ALA A 590 1.12 -1.73 12.91
N ARG A 591 1.51 -1.08 14.02
CA ARG A 591 2.84 -1.23 14.64
C ARG A 591 2.96 -2.56 15.39
N ILE A 592 1.94 -2.92 16.18
CA ILE A 592 1.88 -4.17 16.97
C ILE A 592 2.06 -5.39 16.09
N PHE A 593 1.34 -5.48 14.97
CA PHE A 593 1.39 -6.62 14.06
C PHE A 593 2.49 -6.49 12.97
N GLY A 594 3.38 -5.50 13.08
CA GLY A 594 4.54 -5.34 12.21
C GLY A 594 4.22 -5.00 10.75
N GLN A 595 3.02 -4.44 10.47
CA GLN A 595 2.67 -3.93 9.14
C GLN A 595 3.47 -2.66 8.81
N ILE A 596 3.78 -1.86 9.84
CA ILE A 596 4.57 -0.63 9.75
C ILE A 596 5.89 -0.83 10.52
N PRO A 597 7.07 -0.50 9.92
CA PRO A 597 7.25 0.07 8.59
C PRO A 597 6.96 -0.94 7.45
N PHE A 598 6.29 -0.48 6.40
CA PHE A 598 5.96 -1.34 5.26
C PHE A 598 7.23 -1.85 4.56
N GLN A 599 7.29 -3.16 4.33
CA GLN A 599 8.24 -3.74 3.39
C GLN A 599 7.95 -3.19 1.98
N ARG A 600 8.93 -2.51 1.39
CA ARG A 600 8.93 -2.02 0.01
C ARG A 600 8.81 -3.19 -0.98
N LEU A 601 7.88 -3.08 -1.92
CA LEU A 601 7.79 -4.00 -3.07
C LEU A 601 8.86 -3.68 -4.11
N GLY A 602 9.27 -2.41 -4.22
CA GLY A 602 10.29 -1.93 -5.17
C GLY A 602 11.77 -2.13 -4.78
N ALA A 603 12.06 -2.61 -3.56
CA ALA A 603 13.43 -2.61 -3.03
C ALA A 603 14.32 -3.68 -3.69
N GLY A 604 15.52 -3.27 -4.14
CA GLY A 604 16.49 -4.14 -4.80
C GLY A 604 16.28 -4.35 -6.30
N MET A 605 15.28 -3.68 -6.91
CA MET A 605 14.92 -3.84 -8.34
C MET A 605 15.78 -3.04 -9.33
N VAL A 606 16.70 -2.19 -8.85
CA VAL A 606 17.51 -1.28 -9.69
C VAL A 606 18.96 -1.33 -9.20
N GLN A 607 19.92 -1.26 -10.12
CA GLN A 607 21.33 -1.06 -9.79
C GLN A 607 21.56 0.33 -9.14
N ASP A 608 22.70 0.52 -8.49
CA ASP A 608 23.05 1.82 -7.91
C ASP A 608 23.29 2.89 -8.99
N ASP A 609 22.24 3.66 -9.30
CA ASP A 609 22.33 4.87 -10.10
C ASP A 609 23.10 5.95 -9.33
N PHE A 610 23.94 6.70 -10.04
CA PHE A 610 24.63 7.86 -9.52
C PHE A 610 23.65 8.89 -8.92
N HIS A 611 22.44 9.00 -9.48
CA HIS A 611 21.40 9.89 -8.97
C HIS A 611 20.61 9.35 -7.75
N ASN A 612 20.93 8.17 -7.20
CA ASN A 612 20.21 7.61 -6.03
C ASN A 612 20.36 8.42 -4.72
N ASN A 613 21.24 9.42 -4.63
CA ASN A 613 21.34 10.31 -3.46
C ASN A 613 20.76 11.69 -3.78
N PHE A 614 19.71 12.08 -3.07
CA PHE A 614 19.06 13.39 -3.16
C PHE A 614 19.20 14.18 -1.86
N HIS A 615 19.23 15.50 -1.99
CA HIS A 615 19.42 16.44 -0.88
C HIS A 615 18.46 17.62 -1.00
N VAL A 616 17.82 17.96 0.12
CA VAL A 616 17.03 19.20 0.25
C VAL A 616 17.49 19.90 1.52
N VAL A 617 17.60 21.23 1.50
CA VAL A 617 17.92 22.04 2.68
C VAL A 617 16.64 22.75 3.15
N MET A 618 16.38 22.71 4.45
CA MET A 618 15.15 23.22 5.06
C MET A 618 15.45 23.93 6.40
N ASN A 619 14.71 25.00 6.69
CA ASN A 619 14.61 25.53 8.05
C ASN A 619 13.42 24.89 8.79
N GLN A 620 13.22 25.18 10.08
CA GLN A 620 12.14 24.56 10.87
C GLN A 620 10.72 24.89 10.36
N THR A 621 10.50 26.07 9.77
CA THR A 621 9.20 26.46 9.18
C THR A 621 8.93 25.79 7.84
N ASP A 622 9.96 25.29 7.15
CA ASP A 622 9.78 24.54 5.90
C ASP A 622 9.23 23.13 6.15
N LEU A 623 9.35 22.59 7.36
CA LEU A 623 8.93 21.22 7.68
C LEU A 623 7.41 21.05 7.68
N SER A 624 6.64 22.10 7.99
CA SER A 624 5.18 22.11 7.91
C SER A 624 4.65 22.48 6.52
N ASP A 625 5.47 23.09 5.66
CA ASP A 625 5.07 23.51 4.32
C ASP A 625 4.79 22.31 3.42
N TRP A 626 3.66 22.35 2.72
CA TRP A 626 3.24 21.28 1.82
C TRP A 626 4.21 21.13 0.64
N ARG A 627 4.80 22.23 0.14
CA ARG A 627 5.74 22.22 -1.01
C ARG A 627 6.97 21.37 -0.71
N SER A 628 7.49 21.45 0.51
CA SER A 628 8.60 20.63 0.99
C SER A 628 8.29 19.13 0.89
N ARG A 629 7.06 18.74 1.22
CA ARG A 629 6.57 17.36 1.09
C ARG A 629 6.42 16.97 -0.38
N ARG A 630 5.85 17.83 -1.23
CA ARG A 630 5.64 17.53 -2.67
C ARG A 630 6.94 17.46 -3.48
N THR A 631 7.95 18.30 -3.18
CA THR A 631 9.30 18.19 -3.78
C THR A 631 9.90 16.80 -3.51
N ILE A 632 9.78 16.30 -2.28
CA ILE A 632 10.24 14.94 -1.90
C ILE A 632 9.40 13.85 -2.59
N GLU A 633 8.08 14.00 -2.63
CA GLU A 633 7.20 13.05 -3.33
C GLU A 633 7.50 12.92 -4.82
N ALA A 634 7.85 14.02 -5.51
CA ALA A 634 8.22 14.03 -6.92
C ALA A 634 9.56 13.30 -7.15
N VAL A 635 10.56 13.52 -6.29
CA VAL A 635 11.79 12.71 -6.30
C VAL A 635 11.46 11.22 -6.15
N LEU A 636 10.62 10.85 -5.17
CA LEU A 636 10.21 9.47 -4.93
C LEU A 636 9.26 8.89 -5.99
N PHE A 637 8.75 9.69 -6.94
CA PHE A 637 7.92 9.22 -8.05
C PHE A 637 8.82 8.69 -9.18
N PHE A 638 9.74 9.52 -9.65
CA PHE A 638 10.64 9.15 -10.74
C PHE A 638 11.88 8.35 -10.28
N HIS A 639 12.33 8.54 -9.04
CA HIS A 639 13.41 7.77 -8.41
C HIS A 639 12.91 7.08 -7.12
N PRO A 640 12.05 6.05 -7.23
CA PRO A 640 11.36 5.46 -6.08
C PRO A 640 12.26 4.75 -5.06
N ASN A 641 13.51 4.47 -5.41
CA ASN A 641 14.53 3.90 -4.51
C ASN A 641 15.59 4.94 -4.09
N ALA A 642 15.36 6.23 -4.34
CA ALA A 642 16.24 7.30 -3.90
C ALA A 642 16.34 7.37 -2.37
N LYS A 643 17.56 7.64 -1.90
CA LYS A 643 17.87 8.03 -0.53
C LYS A 643 17.86 9.55 -0.45
N ILE A 644 16.99 10.10 0.39
CA ILE A 644 16.77 11.54 0.51
C ILE A 644 17.26 12.02 1.87
N LEU A 645 18.28 12.89 1.87
CA LEU A 645 18.72 13.59 3.08
C LEU A 645 18.10 14.99 3.13
N ILE A 646 17.21 15.19 4.09
CA ILE A 646 16.64 16.49 4.44
C ILE A 646 17.58 17.13 5.46
N HIS A 647 18.35 18.13 5.03
CA HIS A 647 19.30 18.85 5.88
C HIS A 647 18.57 20.00 6.58
N VAL A 648 18.39 19.89 7.90
CA VAL A 648 17.55 20.80 8.69
C VAL A 648 18.38 21.67 9.64
N GLU A 649 18.08 22.96 9.72
CA GLU A 649 18.69 23.85 10.69
C GLU A 649 18.40 23.44 12.15
N GLY A 650 19.47 23.29 12.95
CA GLY A 650 19.38 23.17 14.40
C GLY A 650 18.84 21.83 14.91
N TYR A 651 18.18 21.85 16.08
CA TYR A 651 17.61 20.65 16.68
C TYR A 651 16.16 20.43 16.22
N VAL A 652 15.90 19.28 15.58
CA VAL A 652 14.55 18.93 15.09
C VAL A 652 13.72 18.36 16.24
N SER A 653 12.72 19.13 16.70
CA SER A 653 11.75 18.68 17.71
C SER A 653 10.94 17.47 17.21
N GLY A 654 10.49 16.61 18.13
CA GLY A 654 9.83 15.35 17.78
C GLY A 654 8.59 15.51 16.90
N GLY A 655 7.76 16.53 17.17
CA GLY A 655 6.58 16.84 16.37
C GLY A 655 6.91 17.16 14.91
N SER A 656 7.99 17.90 14.65
CA SER A 656 8.42 18.24 13.29
C SER A 656 9.01 17.06 12.51
N GLN A 657 9.48 16.00 13.20
CA GLN A 657 9.89 14.76 12.54
C GLN A 657 8.67 14.01 11.98
N GLY A 658 7.55 14.01 12.71
CA GLY A 658 6.33 13.26 12.42
C GLY A 658 5.64 13.57 11.08
N LEU A 659 5.98 14.68 10.43
CA LEU A 659 5.46 15.04 9.11
C LEU A 659 6.13 14.25 7.97
N PHE A 660 7.40 13.88 8.14
CA PHE A 660 8.17 13.09 7.16
C PHE A 660 8.34 11.62 7.56
N THR A 661 7.97 11.22 8.78
CA THR A 661 7.99 9.79 9.17
C THR A 661 7.14 8.92 8.27
N ILE A 662 6.09 9.45 7.64
CA ILE A 662 5.24 8.71 6.68
C ILE A 662 6.07 8.03 5.58
N PHE A 663 7.16 8.65 5.12
CA PHE A 663 8.04 8.08 4.10
C PHE A 663 8.83 6.89 4.65
N ALA A 664 9.47 7.05 5.82
CA ALA A 664 10.23 5.98 6.48
C ALA A 664 9.33 4.82 6.95
N GLU A 665 8.14 5.13 7.45
CA GLU A 665 7.08 4.17 7.80
C GLU A 665 6.50 3.46 6.56
N SER A 666 6.64 4.05 5.36
CA SER A 666 6.34 3.41 4.08
C SER A 666 7.57 2.80 3.40
N GLY A 667 8.68 2.68 4.14
CA GLY A 667 9.92 2.01 3.73
C GLY A 667 10.83 2.81 2.78
N TYR A 668 10.57 4.10 2.52
CA TYR A 668 11.48 4.95 1.74
C TYR A 668 12.68 5.41 2.59
N ASP A 669 13.88 5.53 2.00
CA ASP A 669 15.09 5.95 2.73
C ASP A 669 15.20 7.48 2.86
N VAL A 670 14.21 8.10 3.51
CA VAL A 670 14.15 9.53 3.81
C VAL A 670 14.64 9.80 5.23
N ARG A 671 15.61 10.71 5.39
CA ARG A 671 16.28 10.97 6.68
C ARG A 671 16.45 12.46 6.94
N LEU A 672 16.20 12.87 8.19
CA LEU A 672 16.50 14.21 8.68
C LEU A 672 17.96 14.27 9.18
N VAL A 673 18.70 15.30 8.80
CA VAL A 673 20.12 15.50 9.12
C VAL A 673 20.31 16.92 9.68
N PRO A 674 20.72 17.11 10.95
CA PRO A 674 20.89 18.45 11.50
C PRO A 674 22.12 19.16 10.90
N ILE A 675 21.97 20.44 10.55
CA ILE A 675 23.04 21.33 10.06
C ILE A 675 23.09 22.66 10.83
N SER A 676 24.25 23.31 10.77
CA SER A 676 24.60 24.50 11.56
C SER A 676 24.45 25.84 10.84
N SER A 677 23.78 25.89 9.67
CA SER A 677 23.65 27.13 8.89
C SER A 677 22.39 27.16 8.03
N GLN A 678 21.77 28.34 7.93
CA GLN A 678 20.45 28.57 7.32
C GLN A 678 20.42 28.50 5.79
N ARG A 679 21.47 28.98 5.11
CA ARG A 679 21.40 29.24 3.67
C ARG A 679 21.85 28.06 2.82
N ALA A 680 21.07 27.77 1.78
CA ALA A 680 21.46 26.89 0.69
C ALA A 680 22.22 27.68 -0.40
N SER A 681 23.25 28.46 -0.04
CA SER A 681 24.02 29.20 -1.06
C SER A 681 24.73 28.24 -2.02
N VAL A 682 25.03 28.69 -3.24
CA VAL A 682 25.84 27.96 -4.24
C VAL A 682 27.09 27.32 -3.61
N LYS A 683 27.77 28.02 -2.69
CA LYS A 683 28.96 27.51 -2.00
C LYS A 683 28.62 26.38 -1.01
N GLN A 684 27.53 26.51 -0.27
CA GLN A 684 27.09 25.51 0.71
C GLN A 684 26.56 24.23 0.05
N ILE A 685 25.77 24.37 -1.03
CA ILE A 685 25.34 23.22 -1.85
C ILE A 685 26.55 22.51 -2.47
N LYS A 686 27.53 23.25 -3.03
CA LYS A 686 28.76 22.65 -3.55
C LYS A 686 29.55 21.88 -2.49
N MET A 687 29.70 22.41 -1.27
CA MET A 687 30.35 21.67 -0.16
C MET A 687 29.56 20.41 0.25
N LEU A 688 28.23 20.47 0.24
CA LEU A 688 27.34 19.36 0.54
C LEU A 688 27.49 18.24 -0.51
N LEU A 689 27.43 18.58 -1.80
CA LEU A 689 27.58 17.64 -2.90
C LEU A 689 29.02 17.10 -3.02
N GLN A 690 30.06 17.89 -2.71
CA GLN A 690 31.44 17.39 -2.59
C GLN A 690 31.56 16.30 -1.50
N LYS A 691 30.86 16.45 -0.37
CA LYS A 691 30.89 15.51 0.75
C LYS A 691 30.07 14.23 0.50
N PHE A 692 28.86 14.36 -0.05
CA PHE A 692 27.90 13.26 -0.17
C PHE A 692 27.76 12.70 -1.59
N GLY A 693 27.85 13.56 -2.61
CA GLY A 693 27.53 13.26 -4.01
C GLY A 693 26.03 13.16 -4.28
N GLY A 694 25.62 13.40 -5.53
CA GLY A 694 24.24 13.26 -6.00
C GLY A 694 23.58 14.58 -6.40
N VAL A 695 22.29 14.70 -6.12
CA VAL A 695 21.40 15.78 -6.60
C VAL A 695 20.92 16.65 -5.43
N PHE A 696 20.96 17.96 -5.57
CA PHE A 696 20.27 18.93 -4.71
C PHE A 696 19.03 19.48 -5.41
N LEU A 697 17.93 19.65 -4.68
CA LEU A 697 16.76 20.45 -5.09
C LEU A 697 16.40 21.48 -4.01
N SER A 698 15.97 22.66 -4.44
CA SER A 698 15.28 23.61 -3.57
C SER A 698 13.81 23.24 -3.34
N LYS A 699 13.26 23.75 -2.24
CA LYS A 699 11.84 23.64 -1.89
C LYS A 699 10.97 24.37 -2.94
N GLY A 700 9.97 23.68 -3.49
CA GLY A 700 9.11 24.23 -4.55
C GLY A 700 9.64 23.99 -5.97
N THR A 701 10.80 23.31 -6.09
CA THR A 701 11.28 22.76 -7.36
C THR A 701 10.83 21.30 -7.49
N PHE A 702 10.42 20.92 -8.70
CA PHE A 702 9.91 19.60 -9.06
C PHE A 702 10.67 19.07 -10.27
N ILE A 703 11.24 17.87 -10.18
CA ILE A 703 11.78 17.19 -11.37
C ILE A 703 10.65 16.80 -12.33
N ARG A 704 10.88 16.92 -13.64
CA ARG A 704 9.85 16.72 -14.67
C ARG A 704 9.85 15.31 -15.29
N GLY A 705 10.74 14.44 -14.82
CA GLY A 705 10.99 13.09 -15.31
C GLY A 705 12.07 12.41 -14.48
N ALA A 706 12.40 11.15 -14.81
CA ALA A 706 13.58 10.50 -14.24
C ALA A 706 14.85 11.12 -14.82
N LEU A 707 15.77 11.54 -13.95
CA LEU A 707 17.04 12.17 -14.34
C LEU A 707 17.94 11.14 -15.06
N PRO A 708 18.32 11.37 -16.34
CA PRO A 708 19.16 10.43 -17.08
C PRO A 708 20.50 10.17 -16.39
N VAL A 709 20.92 8.91 -16.27
CA VAL A 709 22.21 8.50 -15.67
C VAL A 709 23.42 9.22 -16.28
N ALA A 710 23.30 9.65 -17.55
CA ALA A 710 24.32 10.36 -18.31
C ALA A 710 24.33 11.90 -18.10
N LEU A 711 23.57 12.46 -17.15
CA LEU A 711 23.61 13.90 -16.88
C LEU A 711 24.95 14.31 -16.24
N ASP A 712 25.55 15.36 -16.80
CA ASP A 712 26.82 15.93 -16.31
C ASP A 712 26.67 16.67 -14.96
N GLU A 713 27.80 17.01 -14.34
CA GLU A 713 27.83 18.02 -13.28
C GLU A 713 27.37 19.38 -13.82
N GLY A 714 26.43 20.02 -13.12
CA GLY A 714 25.77 21.25 -13.58
C GLY A 714 24.78 21.79 -12.55
N TYR A 715 24.10 22.88 -12.89
CA TYR A 715 23.06 23.48 -12.05
C TYR A 715 22.03 24.26 -12.88
N SER A 716 20.87 24.51 -12.30
CA SER A 716 19.94 25.55 -12.74
C SER A 716 19.73 26.55 -11.61
N LEU A 717 19.47 27.80 -11.98
CA LEU A 717 19.01 28.83 -11.06
C LEU A 717 17.51 29.09 -11.25
N ASP A 718 16.87 29.73 -10.28
CA ASP A 718 15.57 30.38 -10.41
C ASP A 718 15.71 31.84 -10.90
N GLU A 719 14.60 32.57 -11.04
CA GLU A 719 14.61 33.97 -11.51
C GLU A 719 15.33 34.94 -10.52
N HIS A 720 15.51 34.54 -9.26
CA HIS A 720 16.20 35.32 -8.24
C HIS A 720 17.72 35.03 -8.21
N GLY A 721 18.18 34.01 -8.95
CA GLY A 721 19.57 33.57 -8.98
C GLY A 721 19.95 32.60 -7.85
N ASP A 722 18.97 32.11 -7.07
CA ASP A 722 19.17 31.02 -6.11
C ASP A 722 19.14 29.66 -6.84
N VAL A 723 19.67 28.61 -6.22
CA VAL A 723 19.84 27.30 -6.88
C VAL A 723 18.55 26.50 -6.85
N ALA A 724 17.90 26.35 -8.01
CA ALA A 724 16.76 25.46 -8.18
C ALA A 724 17.15 23.98 -8.08
N LEU A 725 18.19 23.58 -8.82
CA LEU A 725 18.70 22.21 -8.90
C LEU A 725 20.22 22.20 -9.13
N MET A 726 20.96 21.27 -8.53
CA MET A 726 22.40 21.08 -8.79
C MET A 726 22.79 19.61 -8.69
N ILE A 727 23.69 19.14 -9.57
CA ILE A 727 24.25 17.78 -9.53
C ILE A 727 25.77 17.84 -9.41
N GLY A 728 26.34 17.04 -8.51
CA GLY A 728 27.76 17.03 -8.21
C GLY A 728 28.27 15.65 -7.76
N LYS A 729 29.48 15.26 -8.17
CA LYS A 729 30.07 13.98 -7.78
C LYS A 729 30.78 14.10 -6.42
N LYS A 730 30.82 13.00 -5.67
CA LYS A 730 31.55 12.94 -4.40
C LYS A 730 33.04 13.16 -4.67
N ALA A 731 33.69 14.01 -3.87
CA ALA A 731 35.07 14.49 -4.04
C ALA A 731 35.39 15.23 -5.37
N ALA A 732 34.43 15.34 -6.31
CA ALA A 732 34.56 16.06 -7.55
C ALA A 732 33.30 16.88 -7.82
N VAL A 733 33.36 18.17 -7.50
CA VAL A 733 32.48 19.17 -8.12
C VAL A 733 33.40 20.13 -8.84
N LYS A 734 33.74 19.81 -10.08
CA LYS A 734 34.47 20.76 -10.93
C LYS A 734 33.49 21.88 -11.31
N ALA A 735 34.00 23.08 -11.52
CA ALA A 735 33.18 24.21 -11.93
C ALA A 735 32.85 24.11 -13.43
N THR A 736 32.03 23.12 -13.79
CA THR A 736 31.31 23.14 -15.07
C THR A 736 30.27 24.25 -15.01
N ASN A 737 30.44 25.28 -15.83
CA ASN A 737 29.43 26.34 -16.03
C ASN A 737 28.27 25.81 -16.91
N LYS A 738 27.89 24.54 -16.76
CA LYS A 738 26.79 23.90 -17.50
C LYS A 738 25.49 24.27 -16.80
N THR A 739 24.99 25.44 -17.14
CA THR A 739 23.67 25.91 -16.72
C THR A 739 22.59 25.18 -17.50
N TRP A 740 21.70 24.47 -16.82
CA TRP A 740 20.44 24.01 -17.40
C TRP A 740 19.41 25.11 -17.35
N VAL A 741 18.44 25.05 -18.26
CA VAL A 741 17.16 25.77 -18.10
C VAL A 741 16.29 24.92 -17.18
N ALA A 742 15.76 25.54 -16.13
CA ALA A 742 14.55 25.09 -15.45
C ALA A 742 13.45 26.09 -15.80
N SER A 743 12.27 25.60 -16.19
CA SER A 743 11.12 26.51 -16.32
C SER A 743 10.79 27.08 -14.95
N TYR A 744 10.68 28.39 -14.88
CA TYR A 744 10.20 29.09 -13.70
C TYR A 744 8.77 29.55 -13.95
N LEU A 745 7.84 29.16 -13.07
CA LEU A 745 6.45 29.60 -13.12
C LEU A 745 6.29 30.82 -12.21
N SER A 746 6.32 32.01 -12.83
CA SER A 746 6.00 33.29 -12.21
C SER A 746 4.55 33.36 -11.71
N SER A 747 4.17 34.40 -10.98
CA SER A 747 2.78 34.59 -10.51
C SER A 747 1.78 34.71 -11.65
N THR A 748 2.14 35.38 -12.74
CA THR A 748 1.30 35.44 -13.95
C THR A 748 1.12 34.06 -14.60
N GLN A 749 2.20 33.29 -14.78
CA GLN A 749 2.13 31.95 -15.39
C GLN A 749 1.44 30.94 -14.48
N THR A 750 1.69 31.00 -13.17
CA THR A 750 0.99 30.18 -12.17
C THR A 750 -0.49 30.50 -12.19
N GLN A 751 -0.89 31.77 -12.14
CA GLN A 751 -2.30 32.17 -12.20
C GLN A 751 -2.97 31.72 -13.51
N GLN A 752 -2.30 31.84 -14.67
CA GLN A 752 -2.78 31.28 -15.95
C GLN A 752 -3.00 29.76 -15.84
N CYS A 753 -1.96 29.02 -15.46
CA CYS A 753 -1.94 27.57 -15.25
C CYS A 753 -2.94 27.05 -14.20
N MET A 754 -3.40 27.93 -13.30
CA MET A 754 -4.41 27.68 -12.26
C MET A 754 -5.81 28.20 -12.63
N SER A 755 -5.96 28.82 -13.80
CA SER A 755 -7.24 29.35 -14.32
C SER A 755 -7.71 28.67 -15.60
N ASP A 756 -6.81 27.96 -16.29
CA ASP A 756 -7.04 27.34 -17.59
C ASP A 756 -6.60 25.85 -17.59
N PRO A 757 -7.51 24.87 -17.79
CA PRO A 757 -7.17 23.46 -17.92
C PRO A 757 -6.41 23.12 -19.22
N THR A 758 -6.40 24.03 -20.20
CA THR A 758 -5.70 23.87 -21.49
C THR A 758 -4.33 24.51 -21.54
N TRP A 759 -3.91 25.20 -20.48
CA TRP A 759 -2.58 25.80 -20.38
C TRP A 759 -1.47 24.74 -20.50
N GLU A 760 -0.48 24.98 -21.35
CA GLU A 760 0.70 24.13 -21.46
C GLU A 760 1.98 24.97 -21.33
N MET A 761 3.03 24.35 -20.80
CA MET A 761 4.32 25.00 -20.56
C MET A 761 5.15 25.00 -21.84
N GLU A 762 5.72 26.16 -22.20
CA GLU A 762 6.34 26.40 -23.52
C GLU A 762 7.51 25.46 -23.86
N SER A 763 8.30 25.06 -22.86
CA SER A 763 9.46 24.18 -23.05
C SER A 763 9.12 22.71 -22.81
N THR A 764 9.56 21.84 -23.72
CA THR A 764 9.51 20.38 -23.56
C THR A 764 10.83 19.77 -23.07
N GLU A 765 11.90 20.55 -22.89
CA GLU A 765 13.25 20.03 -22.56
C GLU A 765 13.62 20.12 -21.06
N ASP A 766 12.85 20.84 -20.23
CA ASP A 766 13.26 21.13 -18.85
C ASP A 766 13.31 19.88 -17.96
N ILE A 767 14.44 19.67 -17.29
CA ILE A 767 14.64 18.61 -16.29
C ILE A 767 13.89 18.89 -14.97
N ALA A 768 13.60 20.15 -14.68
CA ALA A 768 12.88 20.59 -13.49
C ALA A 768 12.07 21.88 -13.74
N ILE A 769 11.02 22.05 -12.93
CA ILE A 769 10.18 23.24 -12.87
C ILE A 769 10.30 23.83 -11.47
N THR A 770 10.56 25.13 -11.35
CA THR A 770 10.46 25.88 -10.09
C THR A 770 9.17 26.68 -10.11
N VAL A 771 8.34 26.58 -9.06
CA VAL A 771 7.13 27.41 -8.94
C VAL A 771 7.38 28.48 -7.89
N ASP A 772 7.07 29.74 -8.21
CA ASP A 772 7.31 30.87 -7.31
C ASP A 772 6.68 30.65 -5.92
N ARG A 773 7.45 31.07 -4.90
CA ARG A 773 7.09 31.00 -3.50
C ARG A 773 5.89 31.89 -3.15
N ALA A 774 5.75 33.07 -3.75
CA ALA A 774 4.62 33.97 -3.49
C ALA A 774 3.35 33.45 -4.17
N SER A 775 3.44 33.09 -5.45
CA SER A 775 2.37 32.51 -6.28
C SER A 775 1.58 31.41 -5.58
N LEU A 776 2.27 30.40 -5.03
CA LEU A 776 1.66 29.27 -4.32
C LEU A 776 1.21 29.55 -2.88
N LEU A 777 1.37 30.79 -2.40
CA LEU A 777 0.79 31.28 -1.14
C LEU A 777 -0.38 32.24 -1.38
N GLU A 778 -0.35 32.98 -2.48
CA GLU A 778 -1.40 33.92 -2.90
C GLU A 778 -2.57 33.22 -3.61
N HIS A 779 -2.33 32.09 -4.26
CA HIS A 779 -3.31 31.40 -5.10
C HIS A 779 -3.66 30.00 -4.59
N ASP A 780 -4.96 29.73 -4.53
CA ASP A 780 -5.51 28.40 -4.24
C ASP A 780 -5.40 27.48 -5.46
N ILE A 781 -4.80 26.29 -5.28
CA ILE A 781 -4.66 25.30 -6.35
C ILE A 781 -6.03 24.73 -6.69
N ILE A 782 -6.52 25.06 -7.89
CA ILE A 782 -7.81 24.57 -8.38
C ILE A 782 -7.65 23.18 -9.00
N MET A 783 -8.44 22.23 -8.51
CA MET A 783 -8.45 20.82 -8.95
C MET A 783 -8.49 20.64 -10.48
N ASP A 784 -9.31 21.40 -11.18
CA ASP A 784 -9.59 21.18 -12.61
C ASP A 784 -8.58 21.92 -13.51
N THR A 785 -7.28 21.82 -13.21
CA THR A 785 -6.21 22.60 -13.87
C THR A 785 -4.94 21.82 -14.16
N ARG A 786 -4.13 22.33 -15.09
CA ARG A 786 -2.81 21.80 -15.42
C ARG A 786 -1.79 21.99 -14.29
N CYS A 787 -1.91 23.05 -13.48
CA CYS A 787 -1.10 23.22 -12.28
C CYS A 787 -1.43 22.19 -11.18
N TYR A 788 -2.70 21.78 -11.05
CA TYR A 788 -3.05 20.64 -10.21
C TYR A 788 -2.48 19.33 -10.76
N ASP A 789 -2.54 19.12 -12.08
CA ASP A 789 -2.03 17.92 -12.76
C ASP A 789 -0.49 17.71 -12.59
N LEU A 790 0.27 18.80 -12.38
CA LEU A 790 1.70 18.82 -12.00
C LEU A 790 1.94 18.36 -10.54
N ILE A 791 0.96 18.58 -9.65
CA ILE A 791 1.08 18.42 -8.21
C ILE A 791 0.38 17.14 -7.70
N GLU A 792 -0.80 16.78 -8.22
CA GLU A 792 -1.59 15.63 -7.77
C GLU A 792 -0.93 14.29 -8.08
N LYS A 793 -0.35 14.12 -9.29
CA LYS A 793 0.26 12.84 -9.72
C LYS A 793 1.28 12.30 -8.72
N ASN A 794 1.88 13.19 -7.94
CA ASN A 794 2.86 12.87 -6.91
C ASN A 794 2.26 12.60 -5.51
N CYS A 795 0.99 12.84 -5.19
CA CYS A 795 0.58 12.85 -3.79
C CYS A 795 0.43 11.46 -3.11
N ILE A 796 0.95 11.37 -1.90
CA ILE A 796 0.72 10.34 -0.89
C ILE A 796 -0.19 10.89 0.24
N TYR A 797 0.00 12.15 0.67
CA TYR A 797 -0.76 12.72 1.79
C TYR A 797 -2.26 12.89 1.51
N ASN A 798 -2.68 13.19 0.28
CA ASN A 798 -4.06 13.58 -0.02
C ASN A 798 -4.52 14.75 0.89
N ASP A 799 -3.80 15.87 0.87
CA ASP A 799 -4.04 17.06 1.71
C ASP A 799 -5.04 18.07 1.12
N ASP A 800 -5.43 19.12 1.86
CA ASP A 800 -6.56 20.02 1.52
C ASP A 800 -6.50 20.71 0.14
N LEU A 801 -5.34 20.73 -0.49
CA LEU A 801 -5.12 21.18 -1.87
C LEU A 801 -5.86 20.32 -2.91
N HIS A 802 -6.29 19.10 -2.54
CA HIS A 802 -7.03 18.23 -3.46
C HIS A 802 -8.50 18.60 -3.60
N TRP A 803 -9.04 19.57 -2.86
CA TRP A 803 -10.49 19.82 -2.85
C TRP A 803 -10.88 21.28 -2.90
N LYS A 804 -9.94 22.14 -3.30
CA LYS A 804 -10.23 23.50 -3.72
C LYS A 804 -10.69 23.44 -5.18
N TYR A 805 -12.00 23.46 -5.36
CA TYR A 805 -12.63 23.63 -6.67
C TYR A 805 -12.63 25.12 -7.04
N GLY A 806 -12.58 25.42 -8.34
CA GLY A 806 -12.65 26.80 -8.80
C GLY A 806 -14.00 27.43 -8.43
N LYS A 807 -14.01 28.70 -8.04
CA LYS A 807 -15.25 29.50 -8.05
C LYS A 807 -15.78 29.45 -9.48
N GLU A 808 -17.01 28.94 -9.63
CA GLU A 808 -17.51 28.39 -10.90
C GLU A 808 -17.12 29.22 -12.13
N THR A 809 -16.08 28.75 -12.82
CA THR A 809 -15.75 29.14 -14.18
C THR A 809 -16.77 28.45 -15.07
N GLY A 810 -17.97 29.02 -15.07
CA GLY A 810 -19.15 28.45 -15.70
C GLY A 810 -18.92 28.01 -17.14
N VAL A 811 -19.69 27.00 -17.58
CA VAL A 811 -19.55 26.39 -18.91
C VAL A 811 -19.57 27.49 -19.97
N LEU A 812 -18.52 27.58 -20.78
CA LEU A 812 -18.42 28.56 -21.85
C LEU A 812 -19.31 28.12 -23.02
N LEU A 813 -20.59 28.51 -22.93
CA LEU A 813 -21.56 28.35 -24.00
C LEU A 813 -21.15 29.28 -25.15
N LYS A 814 -20.85 28.73 -26.31
CA LYS A 814 -20.61 29.52 -27.52
C LYS A 814 -21.97 30.00 -28.04
N LEU A 815 -22.15 31.31 -28.04
CA LEU A 815 -23.42 31.95 -28.41
C LEU A 815 -23.61 31.98 -29.92
N SER A 816 -24.84 32.27 -30.34
CA SER A 816 -25.27 32.43 -31.73
C SER A 816 -24.47 33.48 -32.52
N ASP A 817 -23.98 34.53 -31.84
CA ASP A 817 -23.12 35.60 -32.41
C ASP A 817 -21.63 35.20 -32.50
N GLY A 818 -21.26 34.01 -32.03
CA GLY A 818 -19.89 33.50 -31.99
C GLY A 818 -19.08 33.88 -30.74
N SER A 819 -19.63 34.70 -29.84
CA SER A 819 -19.06 35.01 -28.53
C SER A 819 -19.17 33.81 -27.55
N THR A 820 -18.72 33.97 -26.30
CA THR A 820 -18.84 32.93 -25.27
C THR A 820 -19.39 33.49 -23.97
N ALA A 821 -20.47 32.88 -23.46
CA ALA A 821 -21.09 33.20 -22.18
C ALA A 821 -20.73 32.16 -21.11
N ARG A 822 -20.44 32.61 -19.89
CA ARG A 822 -20.02 31.77 -18.76
C ARG A 822 -21.23 31.33 -17.91
N TYR A 823 -21.66 30.08 -18.05
CA TYR A 823 -22.84 29.50 -17.37
C TYR A 823 -22.51 28.92 -15.98
N CYS A 824 -22.88 29.62 -14.91
CA CYS A 824 -22.68 29.13 -13.53
C CYS A 824 -23.85 28.24 -13.06
N GLU A 825 -23.55 27.10 -12.43
CA GLU A 825 -24.55 26.11 -11.96
C GLU A 825 -25.18 26.49 -10.60
N GLY A 826 -25.57 27.75 -10.46
CA GLY A 826 -25.95 28.33 -9.16
C GLY A 826 -27.39 28.07 -8.71
N GLN A 827 -28.33 27.78 -9.61
CA GLN A 827 -29.76 27.70 -9.26
C GLN A 827 -30.49 26.52 -9.92
N ILE A 828 -30.93 25.59 -9.08
CA ILE A 828 -32.02 24.67 -9.40
C ILE A 828 -33.31 25.50 -9.42
N TRP A 829 -33.80 25.81 -10.62
CA TRP A 829 -35.11 26.44 -10.79
C TRP A 829 -36.20 25.66 -10.06
N SER A 830 -37.03 26.36 -9.27
CA SER A 830 -38.21 25.76 -8.65
C SER A 830 -39.08 25.09 -9.72
N PRO A 831 -39.58 23.86 -9.49
CA PRO A 831 -40.32 23.09 -10.50
C PRO A 831 -41.58 23.81 -11.01
N ASN A 832 -42.09 24.78 -10.26
CA ASN A 832 -43.29 25.56 -10.60
C ASN A 832 -43.02 26.75 -11.54
N VAL A 833 -41.76 27.10 -11.83
CA VAL A 833 -41.41 28.18 -12.78
C VAL A 833 -41.35 27.60 -14.19
N SER A 834 -42.21 28.05 -15.09
CA SER A 834 -42.25 27.59 -16.49
C SER A 834 -40.99 27.99 -17.25
N CYS A 835 -40.60 27.25 -18.30
CA CYS A 835 -39.38 27.63 -19.03
C CYS A 835 -39.47 29.01 -19.69
N LYS A 836 -40.67 29.46 -20.08
CA LYS A 836 -40.88 30.83 -20.58
C LYS A 836 -40.47 31.90 -19.55
N GLU A 837 -40.81 31.71 -18.27
CA GLU A 837 -40.41 32.63 -17.20
C GLU A 837 -38.90 32.57 -16.93
N ARG A 838 -38.27 31.40 -17.09
CA ARG A 838 -36.80 31.25 -16.99
C ARG A 838 -36.08 31.97 -18.13
N VAL A 839 -36.58 31.82 -19.36
CA VAL A 839 -36.03 32.47 -20.56
C VAL A 839 -36.18 33.99 -20.47
N GLU A 840 -37.35 34.51 -20.10
CA GLU A 840 -37.53 35.95 -19.87
C GLU A 840 -36.71 36.50 -18.70
N TYR A 841 -36.48 35.72 -17.64
CA TYR A 841 -35.51 36.08 -16.60
C TYR A 841 -34.09 36.18 -17.17
N MET A 842 -33.62 35.18 -17.94
CA MET A 842 -32.26 35.21 -18.50
C MET A 842 -32.08 36.36 -19.51
N LYS A 843 -33.07 36.59 -20.38
CA LYS A 843 -33.12 37.75 -21.30
C LYS A 843 -33.04 39.07 -20.53
N SER A 844 -33.94 39.30 -19.57
CA SER A 844 -34.00 40.58 -18.83
C SER A 844 -32.84 40.79 -17.85
N ARG A 845 -32.23 39.71 -17.33
CA ARG A 845 -31.12 39.78 -16.37
C ARG A 845 -29.74 39.88 -17.01
N HIS A 846 -29.56 39.31 -18.21
CA HIS A 846 -28.26 39.16 -18.87
C HIS A 846 -28.21 39.67 -20.32
N SER A 847 -29.28 40.29 -20.82
CA SER A 847 -29.37 40.86 -22.18
C SER A 847 -29.09 39.85 -23.31
N MET A 848 -29.45 38.58 -23.08
CA MET A 848 -29.29 37.48 -24.04
C MET A 848 -30.34 37.52 -25.17
N SER A 849 -30.02 36.93 -26.32
CA SER A 849 -31.02 36.62 -27.34
C SER A 849 -31.98 35.52 -26.85
N ASP A 850 -33.16 35.39 -27.46
CA ASP A 850 -34.13 34.33 -27.12
C ASP A 850 -33.52 32.93 -27.27
N GLN A 851 -32.72 32.70 -28.31
CA GLN A 851 -32.07 31.41 -28.58
C GLN A 851 -30.96 31.12 -27.56
N ASP A 852 -30.10 32.10 -27.26
CA ASP A 852 -29.02 31.93 -26.28
C ASP A 852 -29.57 31.78 -24.85
N ALA A 853 -30.66 32.49 -24.53
CA ALA A 853 -31.39 32.33 -23.28
C ALA A 853 -32.00 30.92 -23.16
N MET A 854 -32.65 30.40 -24.21
CA MET A 854 -33.18 29.02 -24.23
C MET A 854 -32.09 27.95 -24.05
N ILE A 855 -30.90 28.16 -24.61
CA ILE A 855 -29.74 27.28 -24.41
C ILE A 855 -29.25 27.33 -22.96
N SER A 856 -29.29 28.50 -22.31
CA SER A 856 -28.89 28.66 -20.90
C SER A 856 -29.90 28.08 -19.88
N THR A 857 -31.14 27.82 -20.29
CA THR A 857 -32.20 27.31 -19.41
C THR A 857 -32.38 25.80 -19.52
N LEU A 858 -31.85 25.07 -18.53
CA LEU A 858 -32.10 23.63 -18.38
C LEU A 858 -33.38 23.33 -17.57
N GLN A 859 -34.09 22.29 -17.98
CA GLN A 859 -35.10 21.61 -17.17
C GLN A 859 -34.66 20.15 -16.95
N GLN A 860 -34.10 19.89 -15.76
CA GLN A 860 -33.71 18.55 -15.28
C GLN A 860 -32.79 17.74 -16.24
N GLY A 861 -31.99 18.43 -17.06
CA GLY A 861 -31.05 17.82 -18.01
C GLY A 861 -31.46 17.92 -19.48
N CYS A 862 -32.69 18.34 -19.78
CA CYS A 862 -33.11 18.71 -21.13
C CYS A 862 -33.00 20.22 -21.35
N LEU A 863 -32.61 20.61 -22.58
CA LEU A 863 -32.74 21.97 -23.11
C LEU A 863 -34.23 22.30 -23.35
N CYS A 864 -34.62 23.57 -23.24
CA CYS A 864 -35.98 24.00 -23.60
C CYS A 864 -36.21 24.15 -25.12
N ALA A 865 -35.42 23.47 -25.95
CA ALA A 865 -35.61 23.44 -27.40
C ALA A 865 -36.57 22.29 -27.77
N GLU A 866 -37.80 22.63 -28.14
CA GLU A 866 -38.61 21.73 -28.98
C GLU A 866 -37.95 21.70 -30.37
N ILE A 867 -37.52 20.51 -30.80
CA ILE A 867 -37.12 20.28 -32.19
C ILE A 867 -38.41 20.05 -32.97
N ASP A 868 -38.89 21.08 -33.66
CA ASP A 868 -40.08 21.03 -34.52
C ASP A 868 -39.71 20.32 -35.84
N ASP A 869 -39.57 18.99 -35.77
CA ASP A 869 -39.22 18.12 -36.91
C ASP A 869 -40.36 18.08 -37.95
N LYS A 870 -40.39 19.10 -38.81
CA LYS A 870 -41.16 19.13 -40.05
C LYS A 870 -40.31 19.61 -41.21
N GLU A 871 -40.20 18.72 -42.21
CA GLU A 871 -39.76 18.99 -43.58
C GLU A 871 -38.30 19.50 -43.70
N SER A 872 -37.34 18.70 -44.18
CA SER A 872 -37.43 18.04 -45.50
C SER A 872 -36.23 17.14 -45.83
N TYR A 873 -36.53 16.04 -46.55
CA TYR A 873 -35.64 15.13 -47.31
C TYR A 873 -34.35 14.57 -46.65
#